data_AF-A0AAW2Q6G3-F1
#
_entry.id   AF-A0AAW2Q6G3-F1
#
_cell.length_a   1.000
_cell.length_b   1.000
_cell.length_c   1.000
_cell.angle_alpha   90.00
_cell.angle_beta   90.00
_cell.angle_gamma   90.00
#
_symmetry.space_group_name_H-M   'P 1'
#
loop_
_entity.id
_entity.type
_entity.pdbx_description
1 polymer ?
#
loop_
_entity_poly.entity_id
_entity_poly.type
_entity_poly.pdbx_seq_one_letter_code
_entity_poly.pdbx_strand_id
1 'polypeptide(L)'
;MADVVQFKLERMLNELEDLERRGLFSRREIAEIVKKRRKFEYRLKRPSPLKQDFLDYIDYEKQLDALRRLRKKSVLRKSGGKKSKKSVSDYAGVSRILDIYRLATNRFKGDIQLWFQYLEYCRARGHGRMKKALAQLVRFHPKVPGVWIYAAAWEFDNNLNVAAARALMQNGLRACPTSEDLWVEYLRMELTYLNKLKARKVALGEDEGDLARDHRKADEKQWRDENKELFMALNESGDADKRSDLQDGECEGKLDVFREHGLNILQAVYSGAIEALPTSFSIRTRFLEILEATDLAHSEDMRKKILEDMKRDFSKEPLYWDWLARADLEGINAKQFSKAVQVYEEGMKFLPSAVMVELYVKFLMDAISDEDRGGEAAVHFKSHGHTTELVSHLQLVYEKAESLDCITEDLACQHVSFLLQLGKLDEAKLLIEELCSGKFSEAVRLLTLRLSIEMRRIQNKSLSPSKVDLLYILELLRSILMKVRVSEAENLWIMGLKYFANQRQYFDKLVETSLPLLAKDGGSDSGFSLSSTIVNYILQRDGVESAREIYKRFLALPHPGLAIYRNCIELELNLASTGEKTGLPKARKLYESALATYDQDASLWQDYHSMEVQMGTSETAAAVHWRARKALKNNISLLSSATS
;
A
#
# COMPACT_ATOMS: atom_id res chain seq x y z
N MET A 1 22.68 34.61 -24.73
CA MET A 1 21.38 33.91 -24.48
C MET A 1 20.39 34.13 -25.62
N ALA A 2 20.21 35.39 -26.08
CA ALA A 2 19.32 35.72 -27.19
C ALA A 2 19.74 35.08 -28.53
N ASP A 3 21.03 35.09 -28.87
CA ASP A 3 21.51 34.58 -30.17
C ASP A 3 21.24 33.09 -30.37
N VAL A 4 21.33 32.28 -29.30
CA VAL A 4 21.03 30.84 -29.35
C VAL A 4 19.54 30.58 -29.55
N VAL A 5 18.67 31.43 -28.98
CA VAL A 5 17.22 31.36 -29.18
C VAL A 5 16.88 31.77 -30.61
N GLN A 6 17.51 32.83 -31.12
CA GLN A 6 17.33 33.31 -32.49
C GLN A 6 17.74 32.26 -33.51
N PHE A 7 18.92 31.67 -33.36
CA PHE A 7 19.41 30.59 -34.21
C PHE A 7 18.47 29.37 -34.23
N LYS A 8 17.91 28.99 -33.08
CA LYS A 8 16.93 27.90 -33.02
C LYS A 8 15.66 28.23 -33.78
N LEU A 9 15.16 29.46 -33.68
CA LEU A 9 13.96 29.91 -34.40
C LEU A 9 14.18 29.97 -35.91
N GLU A 10 15.36 30.40 -36.36
CA GLU A 10 15.74 30.42 -37.78
C GLU A 10 15.70 29.01 -38.41
N ARG A 11 16.15 27.99 -37.67
CA ARG A 11 16.03 26.59 -38.10
C ARG A 11 14.59 26.10 -38.23
N MET A 12 13.61 26.81 -37.66
CA MET A 12 12.18 26.50 -37.78
C MET A 12 11.51 27.20 -38.97
N LEU A 13 12.19 28.10 -39.69
CA LEU A 13 11.56 28.85 -40.77
C LEU A 13 11.07 27.93 -41.89
N ASN A 14 11.88 26.96 -42.29
CA ASN A 14 11.54 26.03 -43.38
C ASN A 14 10.25 25.23 -43.11
N GLU A 15 9.99 24.83 -41.85
CA GLU A 15 8.75 24.13 -41.51
C GLU A 15 7.53 25.07 -41.47
N LEU A 16 7.72 26.33 -41.07
CA LEU A 16 6.64 27.30 -40.96
C LEU A 16 6.22 27.80 -42.35
N GLU A 17 7.17 28.03 -43.24
CA GLU A 17 6.90 28.34 -44.65
C GLU A 17 6.16 27.19 -45.34
N ASP A 18 6.52 25.94 -45.07
CA ASP A 18 5.83 24.77 -45.61
C ASP A 18 4.38 24.65 -45.06
N LEU A 19 4.15 25.00 -43.79
CA LEU A 19 2.80 25.06 -43.22
C LEU A 19 1.93 26.14 -43.88
N GLU A 20 2.51 27.28 -44.22
CA GLU A 20 1.84 28.38 -44.93
C GLU A 20 1.53 28.00 -46.38
N ARG A 21 2.53 27.49 -47.13
CA ARG A 21 2.37 27.07 -48.53
C ARG A 21 1.29 26.01 -48.71
N ARG A 22 1.09 25.15 -47.70
CA ARG A 22 0.05 24.11 -47.70
C ARG A 22 -1.32 24.60 -47.21
N GLY A 23 -1.44 25.88 -46.83
CA GLY A 23 -2.68 26.47 -46.32
C GLY A 23 -3.17 25.85 -45.01
N LEU A 24 -2.27 25.24 -44.23
CA LEU A 24 -2.65 24.62 -42.94
C LEU A 24 -2.74 25.66 -41.82
N PHE A 25 -1.94 26.72 -41.91
CA PHE A 25 -1.95 27.83 -40.97
C PHE A 25 -1.85 29.15 -41.73
N SER A 26 -2.51 30.18 -41.22
CA SER A 26 -2.39 31.54 -41.75
C SER A 26 -1.12 32.22 -41.24
N ARG A 27 -0.65 33.27 -41.95
CA ARG A 27 0.49 34.08 -41.50
C ARG A 27 0.32 34.63 -40.08
N ARG A 28 -0.90 35.02 -39.71
CA ARG A 28 -1.21 35.54 -38.37
C ARG A 28 -1.01 34.47 -37.30
N GLU A 29 -1.51 33.26 -37.54
CA GLU A 29 -1.33 32.12 -36.62
C GLU A 29 0.15 31.70 -36.53
N ILE A 30 0.88 31.71 -37.65
CA ILE A 30 2.31 31.41 -37.67
C ILE A 30 3.09 32.42 -36.82
N ALA A 31 2.77 33.71 -36.92
CA ALA A 31 3.38 34.74 -36.07
C ALA A 31 3.12 34.49 -34.57
N GLU A 32 1.90 34.06 -34.20
CA GLU A 32 1.59 33.67 -32.83
C GLU A 32 2.36 32.42 -32.38
N ILE A 33 2.50 31.41 -33.25
CA ILE A 33 3.29 30.20 -32.98
C ILE A 33 4.74 30.57 -32.72
N VAL A 34 5.34 31.43 -33.54
CA VAL A 34 6.72 31.91 -33.36
C VAL A 34 6.86 32.68 -32.05
N LYS A 35 5.89 33.55 -31.71
CA LYS A 35 5.88 34.30 -30.44
C LYS A 35 5.84 33.36 -29.23
N LYS A 36 4.97 32.34 -29.25
CA LYS A 36 4.87 31.34 -28.16
C LYS A 36 6.13 30.48 -28.05
N ARG A 37 6.65 29.96 -29.17
CA ARG A 37 7.91 29.19 -29.20
C ARG A 37 9.09 30.00 -28.68
N ARG A 38 9.21 31.27 -29.08
CA ARG A 38 10.24 32.18 -28.56
C ARG A 38 10.16 32.30 -27.03
N LYS A 39 8.96 32.45 -26.46
CA LYS A 39 8.76 32.52 -25.00
C LYS A 39 9.22 31.23 -24.30
N PHE A 40 8.89 30.06 -24.85
CA PHE A 40 9.33 28.77 -24.30
C PHE A 40 10.85 28.58 -24.42
N GLU A 41 11.46 28.91 -25.55
CA GLU A 41 12.92 28.82 -25.72
C GLU A 41 13.67 29.74 -24.74
N TYR A 42 13.14 30.94 -24.45
CA TYR A 42 13.69 31.79 -23.39
C TYR A 42 13.54 31.19 -21.99
N ARG A 43 12.39 30.56 -21.67
CA ARG A 43 12.19 29.85 -20.38
C ARG A 43 13.21 28.71 -20.22
N LEU A 44 13.42 27.92 -21.27
CA LEU A 44 14.36 26.79 -21.23
C LEU A 44 15.84 27.19 -21.18
N LYS A 45 16.19 28.41 -21.61
CA LYS A 45 17.56 28.92 -21.59
C LYS A 45 17.94 29.67 -20.31
N ARG A 46 17.02 29.77 -19.35
CA ARG A 46 17.33 30.29 -18.00
C ARG A 46 18.45 29.45 -17.35
N PRO A 47 19.26 30.02 -16.44
CA PRO A 47 20.28 29.26 -15.71
C PRO A 47 19.70 28.04 -14.96
N SER A 48 18.49 28.19 -14.42
CA SER A 48 17.71 27.16 -13.72
C SER A 48 16.32 27.01 -14.35
N PRO A 49 16.19 26.27 -15.47
CA PRO A 49 14.88 26.01 -16.07
C PRO A 49 14.11 25.01 -15.19
N LEU A 50 12.81 25.22 -15.02
CA LEU A 50 11.95 24.33 -14.22
C LEU A 50 11.52 23.14 -15.07
N LYS A 51 11.32 21.97 -14.44
CA LYS A 51 10.74 20.79 -15.11
C LYS A 51 9.42 21.14 -15.81
N GLN A 52 8.58 21.92 -15.14
CA GLN A 52 7.29 22.37 -15.66
C GLN A 52 7.43 23.16 -16.97
N ASP A 53 8.51 23.93 -17.14
CA ASP A 53 8.74 24.68 -18.39
C ASP A 53 8.91 23.74 -19.60
N PHE A 54 9.52 22.57 -19.40
CA PHE A 54 9.65 21.55 -20.45
C PHE A 54 8.32 20.87 -20.74
N LEU A 55 7.57 20.50 -19.70
CA LEU A 55 6.26 19.84 -19.84
C LEU A 55 5.26 20.76 -20.56
N ASP A 56 5.16 22.02 -20.13
CA ASP A 56 4.29 23.01 -20.75
C ASP A 56 4.61 23.18 -22.26
N TYR A 57 5.90 23.18 -22.61
CA TYR A 57 6.32 23.33 -24.00
C TYR A 57 6.02 22.07 -24.82
N ILE A 58 6.25 20.89 -24.24
CA ILE A 58 5.89 19.61 -24.86
C ILE A 58 4.39 19.54 -25.12
N ASP A 59 3.57 19.91 -24.15
CA ASP A 59 2.11 19.86 -24.28
C ASP A 59 1.61 20.87 -25.30
N TYR A 60 2.19 22.06 -25.34
CA TYR A 60 1.93 23.03 -26.41
C TYR A 60 2.27 22.47 -27.80
N GLU A 61 3.43 21.86 -27.99
CA GLU A 61 3.80 21.29 -29.30
C GLU A 61 2.95 20.05 -29.64
N LYS A 62 2.54 19.23 -28.66
CA LYS A 62 1.59 18.12 -28.85
C LYS A 62 0.24 18.63 -29.35
N GLN A 63 -0.29 19.69 -28.74
CA GLN A 63 -1.53 20.34 -29.16
C GLN A 63 -1.40 20.91 -30.57
N LEU A 64 -0.28 21.56 -30.88
CA LEU A 64 -0.02 22.11 -32.21
C LEU A 64 0.05 21.01 -33.29
N ASP A 65 0.73 19.89 -33.02
CA ASP A 65 0.77 18.75 -33.95
C ASP A 65 -0.60 18.07 -34.09
N ALA A 66 -1.41 18.00 -33.02
CA ALA A 66 -2.78 17.51 -33.10
C ALA A 66 -3.65 18.41 -33.99
N LEU A 67 -3.58 19.74 -33.81
CA LEU A 67 -4.28 20.71 -34.64
C LEU A 67 -3.86 20.62 -36.11
N ARG A 68 -2.55 20.54 -36.38
CA ARG A 68 -2.00 20.34 -37.72
C ARG A 68 -2.56 19.08 -38.38
N ARG A 69 -2.64 17.96 -37.64
CA ARG A 69 -3.21 16.69 -38.14
C ARG A 69 -4.70 16.83 -38.47
N LEU A 70 -5.48 17.51 -37.64
CA LEU A 70 -6.91 17.78 -37.90
C LEU A 70 -7.10 18.66 -39.14
N ARG A 71 -6.33 19.74 -39.26
CA ARG A 71 -6.39 20.64 -40.42
C ARG A 71 -5.97 19.94 -41.69
N LYS A 72 -4.92 19.12 -41.66
CA LYS A 72 -4.50 18.29 -42.79
C LYS A 72 -5.61 17.33 -43.23
N LYS A 73 -6.32 16.68 -42.30
CA LYS A 73 -7.49 15.84 -42.62
C LYS A 73 -8.61 16.65 -43.27
N SER A 74 -8.89 17.87 -42.79
CA SER A 74 -9.93 18.73 -43.36
C SER A 74 -9.60 19.19 -44.79
N VAL A 75 -8.34 19.57 -45.05
CA VAL A 75 -7.86 19.97 -46.38
C VAL A 75 -7.90 18.78 -47.34
N LEU A 76 -7.53 17.58 -46.86
CA LEU A 76 -7.62 16.35 -47.65
C LEU A 76 -9.06 16.02 -48.05
N ARG A 77 -10.05 16.22 -47.15
CA ARG A 77 -11.47 16.04 -47.46
C ARG A 77 -11.95 17.02 -48.53
N LYS A 78 -11.52 18.29 -48.47
CA LYS A 78 -11.86 19.31 -49.47
C LYS A 78 -11.20 19.07 -50.84
N SER A 79 -10.03 18.42 -50.87
CA SER A 79 -9.26 18.15 -52.09
C SER A 79 -9.64 16.84 -52.80
N GLY A 80 -10.78 16.22 -52.50
CA GLY A 80 -11.24 15.02 -53.19
C GLY A 80 -10.39 13.76 -52.95
N GLY A 81 -9.70 13.66 -51.81
CA GLY A 81 -9.02 12.43 -51.39
C GLY A 81 -7.62 12.17 -51.96
N LYS A 82 -7.05 13.07 -52.76
CA LYS A 82 -5.65 12.95 -53.23
C LYS A 82 -4.67 13.02 -52.05
N LYS A 83 -4.05 11.90 -51.67
CA LYS A 83 -3.07 11.83 -50.57
C LYS A 83 -1.94 12.85 -50.81
N SER A 84 -1.91 13.94 -50.04
CA SER A 84 -0.79 14.88 -50.02
C SER A 84 0.50 14.15 -49.66
N LYS A 85 1.56 14.31 -50.46
CA LYS A 85 2.91 13.83 -50.15
C LYS A 85 3.34 14.33 -48.77
N LYS A 86 4.11 13.52 -48.04
CA LYS A 86 4.66 13.89 -46.73
C LYS A 86 5.71 14.99 -46.97
N SER A 87 5.60 16.10 -46.24
CA SER A 87 6.53 17.24 -46.33
C SER A 87 7.29 17.43 -45.01
N VAL A 88 8.23 18.38 -44.97
CA VAL A 88 9.05 18.70 -43.80
C VAL A 88 8.17 19.04 -42.58
N SER A 89 7.09 19.79 -42.77
CA SER A 89 6.14 20.14 -41.70
C SER A 89 5.43 18.93 -41.07
N ASP A 90 5.40 17.77 -41.73
CA ASP A 90 4.77 16.56 -41.20
C ASP A 90 5.58 15.88 -40.10
N TYR A 91 6.91 16.05 -40.12
CA TYR A 91 7.84 15.41 -39.19
C TYR A 91 8.40 16.38 -38.16
N ALA A 92 8.52 17.65 -38.51
CA ALA A 92 9.31 18.60 -37.73
C ALA A 92 8.72 18.88 -36.33
N GLY A 93 7.38 18.92 -36.19
CA GLY A 93 6.73 19.03 -34.87
C GLY A 93 7.01 17.81 -33.96
N VAL A 94 6.97 16.60 -34.52
CA VAL A 94 7.29 15.38 -33.76
C VAL A 94 8.76 15.35 -33.36
N SER A 95 9.67 15.69 -34.28
CA SER A 95 11.10 15.79 -34.00
C SER A 95 11.40 16.79 -32.88
N ARG A 96 10.72 17.94 -32.88
CA ARG A 96 10.86 18.96 -31.83
C ARG A 96 10.42 18.44 -30.47
N ILE A 97 9.27 17.80 -30.37
CA ILE A 97 8.80 17.21 -29.11
C ILE A 97 9.84 16.21 -28.57
N LEU A 98 10.40 15.36 -29.43
CA LEU A 98 11.44 14.40 -29.06
C LEU A 98 12.74 15.09 -28.62
N ASP A 99 13.12 16.19 -29.26
CA ASP A 99 14.31 16.96 -28.88
C ASP A 99 14.10 17.67 -27.53
N ILE A 100 12.90 18.19 -27.25
CA ILE A 100 12.57 18.80 -25.94
C ILE A 100 12.59 17.74 -24.85
N TYR A 101 11.98 16.57 -25.07
CA TYR A 101 12.07 15.44 -24.14
C TYR A 101 13.53 15.04 -23.87
N ARG A 102 14.37 14.92 -24.91
CA ARG A 102 15.79 14.61 -24.76
C ARG A 102 16.54 15.67 -23.93
N LEU A 103 16.22 16.95 -24.12
CA LEU A 103 16.79 18.03 -23.32
C LEU A 103 16.34 17.93 -21.85
N ALA A 104 15.07 17.64 -21.63
CA ALA A 104 14.48 17.49 -20.30
C ALA A 104 15.11 16.31 -19.55
N THR A 105 15.21 15.13 -20.18
CA THR A 105 15.78 13.92 -19.57
C THR A 105 17.28 14.02 -19.32
N ASN A 106 18.03 14.74 -20.18
CA ASN A 106 19.45 15.00 -19.94
C ASN A 106 19.69 15.92 -18.73
N ARG A 107 18.74 16.81 -18.42
CA ARG A 107 18.83 17.75 -17.28
C ARG A 107 18.30 17.14 -15.99
N PHE A 108 17.13 16.52 -16.05
CA PHE A 108 16.44 15.87 -14.94
C PHE A 108 16.61 14.35 -15.02
N LYS A 109 17.86 13.89 -14.91
CA LYS A 109 18.19 12.48 -15.10
C LYS A 109 17.45 11.59 -14.11
N GLY A 110 17.34 11.99 -12.84
CA GLY A 110 16.74 11.18 -11.77
C GLY A 110 15.22 10.96 -11.86
N ASP A 111 14.52 11.66 -12.75
CA ASP A 111 13.07 11.61 -12.83
C ASP A 111 12.58 10.50 -13.76
N ILE A 112 12.30 9.34 -13.19
CA ILE A 112 11.84 8.15 -13.91
C ILE A 112 10.50 8.41 -14.62
N GLN A 113 9.61 9.22 -14.01
CA GLN A 113 8.30 9.53 -14.59
C GLN A 113 8.45 10.31 -15.90
N LEU A 114 9.39 11.26 -15.96
CA LEU A 114 9.70 12.00 -17.17
C LEU A 114 10.22 11.09 -18.29
N TRP A 115 11.04 10.10 -17.94
CA TRP A 115 11.50 9.08 -18.88
C TRP A 115 10.36 8.22 -19.42
N PHE A 116 9.44 7.75 -18.57
CA PHE A 116 8.28 7.00 -19.03
C PHE A 116 7.37 7.81 -19.96
N GLN A 117 7.11 9.08 -19.64
CA GLN A 117 6.36 9.98 -20.55
C GLN A 117 7.05 10.13 -21.92
N TYR A 118 8.39 10.19 -21.95
CA TYR A 118 9.14 10.23 -23.19
C TYR A 118 9.04 8.91 -23.98
N LEU A 119 9.12 7.77 -23.29
CA LEU A 119 9.02 6.45 -23.89
C LEU A 119 7.61 6.16 -24.43
N GLU A 120 6.56 6.49 -23.69
CA GLU A 120 5.17 6.40 -24.12
C GLU A 120 4.92 7.23 -25.38
N TYR A 121 5.47 8.46 -25.44
CA TYR A 121 5.37 9.28 -26.63
C TYR A 121 6.10 8.66 -27.83
N CYS A 122 7.28 8.07 -27.62
CA CYS A 122 8.00 7.34 -28.67
C CYS A 122 7.20 6.11 -29.15
N ARG A 123 6.59 5.36 -28.22
CA ARG A 123 5.75 4.18 -28.49
C ARG A 123 4.52 4.57 -29.32
N ALA A 124 3.77 5.58 -28.89
CA ALA A 124 2.58 6.06 -29.59
C ALA A 124 2.85 6.55 -31.02
N ARG A 125 4.10 6.97 -31.30
CA ARG A 125 4.52 7.44 -32.64
C ARG A 125 5.28 6.40 -33.45
N GLY A 126 5.65 5.26 -32.87
CA GLY A 126 6.50 4.25 -33.51
C GLY A 126 7.87 4.82 -33.94
N HIS A 127 8.43 5.77 -33.18
CA HIS A 127 9.64 6.48 -33.59
C HIS A 127 10.91 5.71 -33.21
N GLY A 128 11.84 5.53 -34.16
CA GLY A 128 13.10 4.77 -33.95
C GLY A 128 14.08 5.34 -32.89
N ARG A 129 13.77 6.50 -32.29
CA ARG A 129 14.54 7.04 -31.14
C ARG A 129 14.28 6.27 -29.84
N MET A 130 13.24 5.43 -29.80
CA MET A 130 12.92 4.57 -28.67
C MET A 130 14.12 3.75 -28.18
N LYS A 131 14.86 3.10 -29.09
CA LYS A 131 16.08 2.33 -28.76
C LYS A 131 17.12 3.16 -28.02
N LYS A 132 17.39 4.37 -28.53
CA LYS A 132 18.35 5.29 -27.93
C LYS A 132 17.88 5.80 -26.57
N ALA A 133 16.58 6.08 -26.44
CA ALA A 133 15.98 6.52 -25.19
C ALA A 133 16.07 5.43 -24.11
N LEU A 134 15.72 4.19 -24.44
CA LEU A 134 15.85 3.03 -23.55
C LEU A 134 17.29 2.78 -23.13
N ALA A 135 18.24 2.78 -24.08
CA ALA A 135 19.65 2.62 -23.78
C ALA A 135 20.18 3.72 -22.85
N GLN A 136 19.70 4.97 -23.00
CA GLN A 136 20.05 6.05 -22.08
C GLN A 136 19.41 5.87 -20.70
N LEU A 137 18.14 5.49 -20.64
CA LEU A 137 17.41 5.27 -19.40
C LEU A 137 18.07 4.17 -18.55
N VAL A 138 18.37 3.01 -19.16
CA VAL A 138 19.08 1.89 -18.50
C VAL A 138 20.44 2.34 -17.95
N ARG A 139 21.18 3.16 -18.72
CA ARG A 139 22.48 3.69 -18.28
C ARG A 139 22.39 4.64 -17.09
N PHE A 140 21.33 5.44 -17.00
CA PHE A 140 21.14 6.36 -15.88
C PHE A 140 20.50 5.70 -14.66
N HIS A 141 19.75 4.61 -14.84
CA HIS A 141 19.01 3.92 -13.78
C HIS A 141 19.25 2.40 -13.77
N PRO A 142 20.52 1.94 -13.61
CA PRO A 142 20.82 0.51 -13.62
C PRO A 142 20.26 -0.24 -12.40
N LYS A 143 19.97 0.46 -11.29
CA LYS A 143 19.47 -0.11 -10.04
C LYS A 143 17.95 -0.29 -9.97
N VAL A 144 17.23 0.06 -11.04
CA VAL A 144 15.76 0.01 -11.05
C VAL A 144 15.32 -1.18 -11.93
N PRO A 145 14.86 -2.29 -11.34
CA PRO A 145 14.51 -3.51 -12.08
C PRO A 145 13.44 -3.28 -13.16
N GLY A 146 12.42 -2.46 -12.86
CA GLY A 146 11.34 -2.15 -13.81
C GLY A 146 11.81 -1.51 -15.12
N VAL A 147 12.94 -0.80 -15.12
CA VAL A 147 13.53 -0.23 -16.34
C VAL A 147 14.07 -1.33 -17.26
N TRP A 148 14.73 -2.34 -16.69
CA TRP A 148 15.25 -3.50 -17.42
C TRP A 148 14.12 -4.34 -18.00
N ILE A 149 13.09 -4.62 -17.19
CA ILE A 149 11.91 -5.37 -17.60
C ILE A 149 11.23 -4.66 -18.78
N TYR A 150 11.00 -3.36 -18.68
CA TYR A 150 10.38 -2.58 -19.74
C TYR A 150 11.22 -2.56 -21.04
N ALA A 151 12.54 -2.39 -20.92
CA ALA A 151 13.44 -2.36 -22.06
C ALA A 151 13.47 -3.71 -22.80
N ALA A 152 13.56 -4.82 -22.05
CA ALA A 152 13.54 -6.17 -22.60
C ALA A 152 12.19 -6.52 -23.23
N ALA A 153 11.07 -6.22 -22.55
CA ALA A 153 9.72 -6.43 -23.10
C ALA A 153 9.53 -5.66 -24.42
N TRP A 154 10.05 -4.43 -24.51
CA TRP A 154 9.96 -3.65 -25.73
C TRP A 154 10.75 -4.27 -26.90
N GLU A 155 11.99 -4.73 -26.67
CA GLU A 155 12.79 -5.44 -27.70
C GLU A 155 12.15 -6.78 -28.09
N PHE A 156 11.56 -7.51 -27.14
CA PHE A 156 10.89 -8.79 -27.35
C PHE A 156 9.61 -8.67 -28.19
N ASP A 157 8.69 -7.77 -27.81
CA ASP A 157 7.38 -7.68 -28.45
C ASP A 157 7.38 -6.84 -29.73
N ASN A 158 8.16 -5.75 -29.78
CA ASN A 158 8.09 -4.80 -30.90
C ASN A 158 9.14 -5.06 -31.97
N ASN A 159 10.36 -5.44 -31.58
CA ASN A 159 11.43 -5.71 -32.54
C ASN A 159 11.61 -7.19 -32.85
N LEU A 160 10.90 -8.07 -32.12
CA LEU A 160 11.03 -9.53 -32.22
C LEU A 160 12.48 -10.00 -32.04
N ASN A 161 13.29 -9.24 -31.29
CA ASN A 161 14.71 -9.52 -31.07
C ASN A 161 14.90 -10.16 -29.69
N VAL A 162 14.85 -11.48 -29.67
CA VAL A 162 14.90 -12.29 -28.46
C VAL A 162 16.30 -12.28 -27.85
N ALA A 163 17.36 -12.33 -28.67
CA ALA A 163 18.74 -12.27 -28.19
C ALA A 163 19.04 -10.95 -27.47
N ALA A 164 18.56 -9.82 -28.01
CA ALA A 164 18.71 -8.53 -27.35
C ALA A 164 17.89 -8.44 -26.05
N ALA A 165 16.67 -8.97 -26.04
CA ALA A 165 15.83 -9.00 -24.83
C ALA A 165 16.47 -9.85 -23.71
N ARG A 166 16.99 -11.03 -24.05
CA ARG A 166 17.75 -11.91 -23.14
C ARG A 166 18.98 -11.21 -22.59
N ALA A 167 19.81 -10.62 -23.44
CA ALA A 167 21.00 -9.89 -23.01
C ALA A 167 20.65 -8.71 -22.08
N LEU A 168 19.54 -8.01 -22.31
CA LEU A 168 19.06 -6.95 -21.42
C LEU A 168 18.60 -7.49 -20.06
N MET A 169 17.82 -8.57 -20.03
CA MET A 169 17.39 -9.20 -18.77
C MET A 169 18.57 -9.73 -17.97
N GLN A 170 19.50 -10.44 -18.60
CA GLN A 170 20.73 -10.94 -17.97
C GLN A 170 21.60 -9.82 -17.40
N ASN A 171 21.78 -8.72 -18.15
CA ASN A 171 22.49 -7.54 -17.63
C ASN A 171 21.72 -6.88 -16.47
N GLY A 172 20.39 -6.91 -16.51
CA GLY A 172 19.54 -6.50 -15.41
C GLY A 172 19.76 -7.36 -14.17
N LEU A 173 19.80 -8.69 -14.30
CA LEU A 173 20.03 -9.63 -13.20
C LEU A 173 21.41 -9.42 -12.55
N ARG A 174 22.44 -9.14 -13.36
CA ARG A 174 23.76 -8.76 -12.85
C ARG A 174 23.75 -7.43 -12.10
N ALA A 175 22.94 -6.46 -12.56
CA ALA A 175 22.84 -5.14 -11.93
C ALA A 175 21.94 -5.10 -10.69
N CYS A 176 20.91 -5.95 -10.66
CA CYS A 176 19.87 -6.03 -9.64
C CYS A 176 19.58 -7.50 -9.25
N PRO A 177 20.53 -8.22 -8.63
CA PRO A 177 20.34 -9.64 -8.30
C PRO A 177 19.26 -9.86 -7.22
N THR A 178 19.01 -8.84 -6.40
CA THR A 178 18.05 -8.90 -5.28
C THR A 178 16.59 -8.73 -5.69
N SER A 179 16.30 -8.55 -6.98
CA SER A 179 14.94 -8.25 -7.46
C SER A 179 14.20 -9.51 -7.86
N GLU A 180 13.19 -9.90 -7.09
CA GLU A 180 12.33 -11.06 -7.39
C GLU A 180 11.59 -10.92 -8.72
N ASP A 181 11.02 -9.74 -8.98
CA ASP A 181 10.25 -9.48 -10.21
C ASP A 181 11.09 -9.69 -11.47
N LEU A 182 12.40 -9.43 -11.41
CA LEU A 182 13.28 -9.56 -12.58
C LEU A 182 13.55 -11.03 -12.92
N TRP A 183 13.73 -11.88 -11.91
CA TRP A 183 13.86 -13.33 -12.08
C TRP A 183 12.58 -13.95 -12.63
N VAL A 184 11.43 -13.56 -12.08
CA VAL A 184 10.11 -14.04 -12.51
C VAL A 184 9.80 -13.61 -13.95
N GLU A 185 10.03 -12.35 -14.29
CA GLU A 185 9.80 -11.85 -15.65
C GLU A 185 10.79 -12.43 -16.66
N TYR A 186 12.03 -12.71 -16.26
CA TYR A 186 12.98 -13.41 -17.12
C TYR A 186 12.49 -14.83 -17.48
N LEU A 187 12.04 -15.61 -16.48
CA LEU A 187 11.48 -16.93 -16.71
C LEU A 187 10.23 -16.85 -17.61
N ARG A 188 9.29 -15.94 -17.32
CA ARG A 188 8.08 -15.73 -18.12
C ARG A 188 8.40 -15.38 -19.57
N MET A 189 9.40 -14.52 -19.80
CA MET A 189 9.84 -14.14 -21.14
C MET A 189 10.41 -15.34 -21.92
N GLU A 190 11.29 -16.14 -21.31
CA GLU A 190 11.87 -17.33 -21.95
C GLU A 190 10.80 -18.40 -22.26
N LEU A 191 9.90 -18.68 -21.33
CA LEU A 191 8.79 -19.62 -21.57
C LEU A 191 7.84 -19.11 -22.67
N THR A 192 7.57 -17.80 -22.70
CA THR A 192 6.78 -17.17 -23.78
C THR A 192 7.49 -17.28 -25.13
N TYR A 193 8.82 -17.14 -25.15
CA TYR A 193 9.61 -17.33 -26.37
C TYR A 193 9.50 -18.78 -26.88
N LEU A 194 9.64 -19.77 -26.00
CA LEU A 194 9.48 -21.18 -26.37
C LEU A 194 8.09 -21.47 -26.93
N ASN A 195 7.04 -20.93 -26.31
CA ASN A 195 5.67 -21.06 -26.81
C ASN A 195 5.49 -20.42 -28.19
N LYS A 196 6.07 -19.24 -28.43
CA LYS A 196 6.07 -18.59 -29.76
C LYS A 196 6.83 -19.43 -30.79
N LEU A 197 7.95 -20.05 -30.42
CA LEU A 197 8.73 -20.92 -31.30
C LEU A 197 7.97 -22.21 -31.65
N LYS A 198 7.32 -22.83 -30.65
CA LYS A 198 6.43 -23.98 -30.85
C LYS A 198 5.30 -23.65 -31.81
N ALA A 199 4.60 -22.53 -31.59
CA ALA A 199 3.51 -22.09 -32.46
C ALA A 199 3.97 -21.82 -33.90
N ARG A 200 5.17 -21.26 -34.11
CA ARG A 200 5.75 -21.06 -35.45
C ARG A 200 6.04 -22.38 -36.16
N LYS A 201 6.63 -23.36 -35.46
CA LYS A 201 6.93 -24.67 -36.04
C LYS A 201 5.68 -25.44 -36.44
N VAL A 202 4.64 -25.40 -35.60
CA VAL A 202 3.33 -25.97 -35.93
C VAL A 202 2.72 -25.27 -37.16
N ALA A 203 2.79 -23.93 -37.23
CA ALA A 203 2.25 -23.17 -38.36
C ALA A 203 3.02 -23.39 -39.69
N LEU A 204 4.31 -23.75 -39.63
CA LEU A 204 5.14 -24.02 -40.81
C LEU A 204 4.96 -25.44 -41.37
N GLY A 205 4.18 -26.31 -40.71
CA GLY A 205 3.92 -27.67 -41.19
C GLY A 205 5.13 -28.61 -41.09
N GLU A 206 6.18 -28.23 -40.34
CA GLU A 206 7.40 -29.03 -40.11
C GLU A 206 7.16 -30.32 -39.27
N ASP A 207 5.90 -30.68 -39.04
CA ASP A 207 5.53 -32.00 -38.53
C ASP A 207 5.73 -33.09 -39.59
N GLU A 208 5.73 -32.76 -40.89
CA GLU A 208 6.04 -33.69 -41.98
C GLU A 208 7.37 -33.35 -42.68
N GLY A 209 8.39 -34.21 -42.44
CA GLY A 209 9.45 -34.47 -43.41
C GLY A 209 10.60 -33.45 -43.54
N ASP A 210 11.73 -33.83 -42.93
CA ASP A 210 13.11 -33.50 -43.33
C ASP A 210 13.68 -32.08 -43.13
N LEU A 211 14.92 -32.04 -42.61
CA LEU A 211 15.85 -30.90 -42.42
C LEU A 211 15.90 -30.18 -41.05
N ALA A 212 15.77 -30.87 -39.91
CA ALA A 212 15.85 -30.20 -38.60
C ALA A 212 16.71 -30.88 -37.51
N ARG A 213 17.66 -31.78 -37.83
CA ARG A 213 18.59 -32.32 -36.80
C ARG A 213 19.74 -31.34 -36.44
N ASP A 214 20.12 -30.42 -37.34
CA ASP A 214 21.29 -29.54 -37.11
C ASP A 214 20.98 -28.24 -36.35
N HIS A 215 19.86 -27.56 -36.63
CA HIS A 215 19.53 -26.31 -35.94
C HIS A 215 19.21 -26.50 -34.44
N ARG A 216 18.68 -27.67 -34.04
CA ARG A 216 18.26 -27.93 -32.63
C ARG A 216 19.43 -28.06 -31.66
N LYS A 217 20.49 -28.78 -32.05
CA LYS A 217 21.72 -28.88 -31.23
C LYS A 217 22.47 -27.54 -31.20
N ALA A 218 22.34 -26.74 -32.26
CA ALA A 218 22.93 -25.41 -32.33
C ALA A 218 22.25 -24.44 -31.35
N ASP A 219 20.91 -24.35 -31.33
CA ASP A 219 20.18 -23.42 -30.45
C ASP A 219 20.36 -23.76 -28.97
N GLU A 220 20.37 -25.06 -28.61
CA GLU A 220 20.55 -25.49 -27.22
C GLU A 220 22.01 -25.33 -26.75
N LYS A 221 23.00 -25.61 -27.60
CA LYS A 221 24.41 -25.28 -27.33
C LYS A 221 24.60 -23.76 -27.25
N GLN A 222 24.01 -23.01 -28.17
CA GLN A 222 24.09 -21.55 -28.19
C GLN A 222 23.50 -20.94 -26.92
N TRP A 223 22.34 -21.40 -26.46
CA TRP A 223 21.78 -20.93 -25.19
C TRP A 223 22.68 -21.30 -24.01
N ARG A 224 23.19 -22.54 -23.96
CA ARG A 224 24.13 -22.96 -22.91
C ARG A 224 25.40 -22.13 -22.91
N ASP A 225 25.97 -21.85 -24.08
CA ASP A 225 27.19 -21.06 -24.24
C ASP A 225 26.96 -19.57 -23.90
N GLU A 226 25.84 -18.98 -24.34
CA GLU A 226 25.45 -17.59 -24.03
C GLU A 226 25.15 -17.37 -22.54
N ASN A 227 24.63 -18.39 -21.85
CA ASN A 227 24.30 -18.32 -20.43
C ASN A 227 25.42 -18.87 -19.53
N LYS A 228 26.44 -19.51 -20.11
CA LYS A 228 27.55 -20.14 -19.37
C LYS A 228 28.16 -19.17 -18.37
N GLU A 229 28.51 -17.96 -18.79
CA GLU A 229 29.16 -16.96 -17.92
C GLU A 229 28.25 -16.43 -16.79
N LEU A 230 26.92 -16.49 -16.90
CA LEU A 230 26.01 -16.12 -15.81
C LEU A 230 25.88 -17.21 -14.75
N PHE A 231 25.99 -18.48 -15.15
CA PHE A 231 25.78 -19.63 -14.26
C PHE A 231 27.08 -20.41 -13.96
N MET A 232 28.24 -20.02 -14.50
CA MET A 232 29.56 -20.58 -14.17
C MET A 232 30.00 -20.23 -12.75
N ALA A 233 29.47 -19.16 -12.15
CA ALA A 233 29.74 -18.83 -10.75
C ALA A 233 29.07 -19.81 -9.75
N LEU A 234 28.29 -20.78 -10.25
CA LEU A 234 27.35 -21.60 -9.45
C LEU A 234 27.59 -23.11 -9.60
N ASN A 235 28.53 -23.54 -10.45
CA ASN A 235 28.87 -24.96 -10.63
C ASN A 235 30.38 -25.18 -10.49
N GLU A 236 30.92 -24.94 -9.28
CA GLU A 236 32.15 -25.59 -8.83
C GLU A 236 31.83 -26.86 -8.01
N SER A 237 31.12 -27.80 -8.63
CA SER A 237 31.20 -29.21 -8.23
C SER A 237 31.02 -30.06 -9.48
N GLY A 238 32.14 -30.60 -9.96
CA GLY A 238 32.18 -31.39 -11.18
C GLY A 238 31.35 -32.66 -11.06
N ASP A 239 30.72 -33.03 -12.16
CA ASP A 239 30.92 -34.36 -12.73
C ASP A 239 30.68 -34.31 -14.22
N ALA A 240 31.71 -34.72 -14.96
CA ALA A 240 31.66 -34.92 -16.38
C ALA A 240 31.22 -36.37 -16.66
N ASP A 241 30.37 -36.49 -17.68
CA ASP A 241 30.36 -37.59 -18.64
C ASP A 241 29.68 -38.92 -18.24
N LYS A 242 28.49 -39.16 -18.84
CA LYS A 242 28.08 -40.39 -19.55
C LYS A 242 26.56 -40.47 -19.70
N ARG A 243 26.05 -40.39 -20.94
CA ARG A 243 24.96 -41.28 -21.39
C ARG A 243 24.89 -41.39 -22.92
N SER A 244 25.47 -42.51 -23.37
CA SER A 244 25.18 -43.36 -24.54
C SER A 244 24.25 -42.88 -25.66
N ASP A 245 24.81 -42.91 -26.88
CA ASP A 245 24.10 -43.13 -28.13
C ASP A 245 23.29 -44.43 -28.10
N LEU A 246 21.96 -44.38 -28.31
CA LEU A 246 21.16 -45.49 -28.84
C LEU A 246 19.93 -44.99 -29.62
N GLN A 247 19.99 -45.28 -30.92
CA GLN A 247 18.98 -45.75 -31.88
C GLN A 247 17.54 -45.19 -31.98
N ASP A 248 17.15 -45.03 -33.25
CA ASP A 248 15.89 -44.52 -33.78
C ASP A 248 14.62 -45.22 -33.26
N GLY A 249 13.59 -44.41 -32.98
CA GLY A 249 12.23 -44.83 -32.65
C GLY A 249 11.25 -43.66 -32.85
N GLU A 250 10.42 -43.80 -33.89
CA GLU A 250 9.08 -43.28 -34.18
C GLU A 250 8.54 -41.96 -33.56
N CYS A 251 7.82 -41.22 -34.41
CA CYS A 251 7.33 -39.82 -34.36
C CYS A 251 6.59 -39.24 -33.12
N GLU A 252 6.73 -39.73 -31.88
CA GLU A 252 6.17 -39.06 -30.68
C GLU A 252 7.16 -38.09 -29.98
N GLY A 253 8.47 -38.27 -30.17
CA GLY A 253 9.52 -37.57 -29.40
C GLY A 253 9.83 -36.10 -29.75
N LYS A 254 9.06 -35.40 -30.59
CA LYS A 254 9.35 -33.98 -30.95
C LYS A 254 8.62 -32.96 -30.06
N LEU A 255 7.43 -33.32 -29.56
CA LEU A 255 6.63 -32.50 -28.66
C LEU A 255 7.22 -32.48 -27.24
N ASP A 256 7.88 -33.56 -26.84
CA ASP A 256 8.52 -33.72 -25.54
C ASP A 256 9.77 -32.82 -25.39
N VAL A 257 10.54 -32.65 -26.46
CA VAL A 257 11.77 -31.83 -26.45
C VAL A 257 11.52 -30.36 -26.07
N PHE A 258 10.37 -29.78 -26.43
CA PHE A 258 10.05 -28.41 -25.99
C PHE A 258 9.70 -28.34 -24.51
N ARG A 259 9.03 -29.36 -24.01
CA ARG A 259 8.63 -29.49 -22.60
C ARG A 259 9.87 -29.71 -21.72
N GLU A 260 10.79 -30.57 -22.16
CA GLU A 260 12.11 -30.78 -21.54
C GLU A 260 12.99 -29.52 -21.58
N HIS A 261 13.04 -28.83 -22.72
CA HIS A 261 13.82 -27.60 -22.83
C HIS A 261 13.25 -26.48 -21.93
N GLY A 262 11.93 -26.36 -21.83
CA GLY A 262 11.27 -25.45 -20.88
C GLY A 262 11.60 -25.79 -19.43
N LEU A 263 11.63 -27.07 -19.06
CA LEU A 263 12.05 -27.54 -17.74
C LEU A 263 13.51 -27.17 -17.44
N ASN A 264 14.42 -27.40 -18.40
CA ASN A 264 15.84 -27.07 -18.24
C ASN A 264 16.07 -25.57 -18.01
N ILE A 265 15.34 -24.71 -18.73
CA ILE A 265 15.37 -23.27 -18.49
C ILE A 265 14.85 -22.94 -17.09
N LEU A 266 13.70 -23.50 -16.70
CA LEU A 266 13.12 -23.27 -15.38
C LEU A 266 14.09 -23.70 -14.27
N GLN A 267 14.69 -24.89 -14.38
CA GLN A 267 15.64 -25.40 -13.41
C GLN A 267 16.88 -24.51 -13.28
N ALA A 268 17.45 -24.05 -14.40
CA ALA A 268 18.63 -23.18 -14.40
C ALA A 268 18.33 -21.77 -13.83
N VAL A 269 17.18 -21.20 -14.18
CA VAL A 269 16.75 -19.90 -13.65
C VAL A 269 16.40 -20.02 -12.16
N TYR A 270 15.77 -21.12 -11.74
CA TYR A 270 15.43 -21.38 -10.35
C TYR A 270 16.67 -21.55 -9.47
N SER A 271 17.67 -22.33 -9.91
CA SER A 271 18.92 -22.49 -9.14
C SER A 271 19.62 -21.14 -8.95
N GLY A 272 19.81 -20.38 -10.03
CA GLY A 272 20.41 -19.04 -9.96
C GLY A 272 19.61 -18.06 -9.09
N ALA A 273 18.28 -18.18 -9.09
CA ALA A 273 17.42 -17.35 -8.25
C ALA A 273 17.54 -17.68 -6.77
N ILE A 274 17.62 -18.97 -6.38
CA ILE A 274 17.81 -19.37 -4.97
C ILE A 274 19.18 -18.92 -4.45
N GLU A 275 20.23 -19.04 -5.27
CA GLU A 275 21.57 -18.62 -4.86
C GLU A 275 21.67 -17.10 -4.68
N ALA A 276 20.98 -16.34 -5.53
CA ALA A 276 20.89 -14.88 -5.40
C ALA A 276 19.97 -14.45 -4.24
N LEU A 277 18.88 -15.18 -3.99
CA LEU A 277 17.80 -14.84 -3.05
C LEU A 277 17.38 -16.06 -2.20
N PRO A 278 18.24 -16.53 -1.28
CA PRO A 278 17.94 -17.73 -0.51
C PRO A 278 16.77 -17.54 0.47
N THR A 279 16.60 -16.33 0.99
CA THR A 279 15.61 -15.99 2.02
C THR A 279 14.25 -15.60 1.46
N SER A 280 14.07 -15.55 0.14
CA SER A 280 12.79 -15.14 -0.44
C SER A 280 11.83 -16.32 -0.54
N PHE A 281 10.74 -16.26 0.21
CA PHE A 281 9.64 -17.22 0.12
C PHE A 281 8.75 -16.95 -1.11
N SER A 282 8.52 -15.68 -1.43
CA SER A 282 7.67 -15.21 -2.52
C SER A 282 8.19 -15.62 -3.90
N ILE A 283 9.51 -15.69 -4.10
CA ILE A 283 10.04 -16.15 -5.39
C ILE A 283 9.73 -17.63 -5.64
N ARG A 284 9.86 -18.50 -4.62
CA ARG A 284 9.65 -19.95 -4.78
C ARG A 284 8.18 -20.28 -5.01
N THR A 285 7.28 -19.58 -4.33
CA THR A 285 5.82 -19.69 -4.57
C THR A 285 5.44 -19.24 -5.98
N ARG A 286 5.95 -18.09 -6.45
CA ARG A 286 5.72 -17.63 -7.83
C ARG A 286 6.28 -18.58 -8.89
N PHE A 287 7.42 -19.23 -8.64
CA PHE A 287 7.98 -20.24 -9.55
C PHE A 287 7.12 -21.50 -9.59
N LEU A 288 6.53 -21.93 -8.45
CA LEU A 288 5.55 -23.02 -8.42
C LEU A 288 4.28 -22.66 -9.19
N GLU A 289 3.72 -21.47 -9.00
CA GLU A 289 2.55 -21.00 -9.75
C GLU A 289 2.82 -21.00 -11.27
N ILE A 290 4.02 -20.59 -11.68
CA ILE A 290 4.43 -20.64 -13.11
C ILE A 290 4.53 -22.08 -13.57
N LEU A 291 5.14 -22.97 -12.77
CA LEU A 291 5.27 -24.39 -13.10
C LEU A 291 3.89 -25.05 -13.26
N GLU A 292 2.95 -24.79 -12.34
CA GLU A 292 1.58 -25.32 -12.38
C GLU A 292 0.78 -24.76 -13.57
N ALA A 293 0.98 -23.48 -13.91
CA ALA A 293 0.36 -22.87 -15.09
C ALA A 293 0.95 -23.35 -16.42
N THR A 294 2.13 -23.98 -16.42
CA THR A 294 2.83 -24.44 -17.63
C THR A 294 2.89 -25.95 -17.71
N ASP A 295 2.29 -26.53 -18.74
CA ASP A 295 2.31 -27.98 -18.97
C ASP A 295 3.69 -28.45 -19.49
N LEU A 296 4.67 -28.52 -18.58
CA LEU A 296 6.05 -28.96 -18.80
C LEU A 296 6.21 -30.47 -18.48
N ALA A 297 7.21 -31.10 -19.09
CA ALA A 297 7.54 -32.52 -18.86
C ALA A 297 8.21 -32.65 -17.49
N HIS A 298 7.96 -33.77 -16.79
CA HIS A 298 8.48 -34.01 -15.43
C HIS A 298 8.22 -32.87 -14.42
N SER A 299 7.12 -32.13 -14.61
CA SER A 299 6.72 -31.03 -13.72
C SER A 299 6.59 -31.48 -12.26
N GLU A 300 6.14 -32.71 -12.02
CA GLU A 300 6.02 -33.32 -10.70
C GLU A 300 7.37 -33.48 -9.98
N ASP A 301 8.46 -33.79 -10.69
CA ASP A 301 9.77 -33.97 -10.07
C ASP A 301 10.38 -32.62 -9.66
N MET A 302 10.19 -31.60 -10.50
CA MET A 302 10.61 -30.23 -10.17
C MET A 302 9.74 -29.63 -9.06
N ARG A 303 8.42 -29.91 -9.06
CA ARG A 303 7.51 -29.53 -7.98
C ARG A 303 7.97 -30.11 -6.64
N LYS A 304 8.26 -31.41 -6.60
CA LYS A 304 8.81 -32.08 -5.40
C LYS A 304 10.10 -31.42 -4.94
N LYS A 305 11.02 -31.15 -5.87
CA LYS A 305 12.29 -30.47 -5.54
C LYS A 305 12.06 -29.08 -4.93
N ILE A 306 11.17 -28.25 -5.50
CA ILE A 306 10.87 -26.93 -4.94
C ILE A 306 10.24 -27.06 -3.54
N LEU A 307 9.32 -28.00 -3.36
CA LEU A 307 8.70 -28.26 -2.05
C LEU A 307 9.72 -28.74 -1.00
N GLU A 308 10.67 -29.60 -1.38
CA GLU A 308 11.76 -30.04 -0.51
C GLU A 308 12.69 -28.88 -0.13
N ASP A 309 13.06 -28.03 -1.09
CA ASP A 309 13.84 -26.81 -0.83
C ASP A 309 13.09 -25.85 0.10
N MET A 310 11.78 -25.66 -0.12
CA MET A 310 10.95 -24.80 0.73
C MET A 310 10.84 -25.35 2.16
N LYS A 311 10.68 -26.68 2.31
CA LYS A 311 10.66 -27.33 3.63
C LYS A 311 12.01 -27.20 4.34
N ARG A 312 13.13 -27.35 3.63
CA ARG A 312 14.48 -27.20 4.19
C ARG A 312 14.71 -25.79 4.73
N ASP A 313 14.32 -24.78 3.96
CA ASP A 313 14.74 -23.40 4.23
C ASP A 313 13.72 -22.61 5.07
N PHE A 314 12.40 -22.89 4.93
CA PHE A 314 11.33 -22.11 5.56
C PHE A 314 10.49 -22.87 6.60
N SER A 315 10.83 -24.12 6.95
CA SER A 315 10.07 -24.89 7.96
C SER A 315 9.95 -24.19 9.33
N LYS A 316 10.85 -23.26 9.64
CA LYS A 316 10.84 -22.44 10.86
C LYS A 316 9.93 -21.21 10.78
N GLU A 317 9.40 -20.88 9.61
CA GLU A 317 8.54 -19.72 9.41
C GLU A 317 7.05 -20.12 9.45
N PRO A 318 6.21 -19.47 10.27
CA PRO A 318 4.76 -19.75 10.30
C PRO A 318 4.07 -19.57 8.94
N LEU A 319 4.57 -18.64 8.11
CA LEU A 319 4.01 -18.34 6.79
C LEU A 319 4.15 -19.51 5.80
N TYR A 320 5.19 -20.34 5.94
CA TYR A 320 5.37 -21.53 5.12
C TYR A 320 4.23 -22.53 5.35
N TRP A 321 3.86 -22.76 6.61
CA TRP A 321 2.81 -23.69 6.98
C TRP A 321 1.42 -23.20 6.57
N ASP A 322 1.16 -21.89 6.69
CA ASP A 322 -0.08 -21.28 6.17
C ASP A 322 -0.19 -21.42 4.65
N TRP A 323 0.90 -21.14 3.92
CA TRP A 323 0.92 -21.34 2.48
C TRP A 323 0.74 -22.81 2.12
N LEU A 324 1.42 -23.75 2.78
CA LEU A 324 1.32 -25.19 2.51
C LEU A 324 -0.10 -25.70 2.73
N ALA A 325 -0.76 -25.24 3.78
CA ALA A 325 -2.16 -25.60 4.06
C ALA A 325 -3.13 -25.04 3.01
N ARG A 326 -2.80 -23.89 2.41
CA ARG A 326 -3.64 -23.20 1.41
C ARG A 326 -3.35 -23.58 -0.04
N ALA A 327 -2.14 -24.06 -0.34
CA ALA A 327 -1.69 -24.38 -1.70
C ALA A 327 -2.53 -25.51 -2.34
N ASP A 328 -3.00 -26.46 -1.53
CA ASP A 328 -3.83 -27.58 -2.01
C ASP A 328 -5.34 -27.25 -2.11
N LEU A 329 -5.75 -26.01 -1.80
CA LEU A 329 -7.14 -25.58 -1.78
C LEU A 329 -7.59 -25.01 -3.14
N GLU A 330 -7.47 -25.80 -4.19
CA GLU A 330 -8.19 -25.53 -5.45
C GLU A 330 -9.65 -26.01 -5.32
N GLY A 331 -10.46 -25.19 -4.65
CA GLY A 331 -11.85 -25.50 -4.31
C GLY A 331 -11.97 -26.26 -2.99
N ILE A 332 -12.96 -25.87 -2.18
CA ILE A 332 -13.18 -26.48 -0.86
C ILE A 332 -13.85 -27.85 -1.08
N ASN A 333 -13.07 -28.94 -1.16
CA ASN A 333 -13.60 -30.28 -0.88
C ASN A 333 -13.26 -30.66 0.57
N ALA A 334 -14.15 -31.39 1.24
CA ALA A 334 -13.96 -31.85 2.63
C ALA A 334 -12.63 -32.60 2.86
N LYS A 335 -12.13 -33.32 1.85
CA LYS A 335 -10.83 -34.02 1.90
C LYS A 335 -9.62 -33.09 1.84
N GLN A 336 -9.72 -31.97 1.11
CA GLN A 336 -8.67 -30.96 1.03
C GLN A 336 -8.63 -30.15 2.33
N PHE A 337 -9.80 -29.83 2.89
CA PHE A 337 -9.91 -29.17 4.19
C PHE A 337 -9.29 -30.00 5.33
N SER A 338 -9.59 -31.30 5.41
CA SER A 338 -8.99 -32.18 6.42
C SER A 338 -7.47 -32.27 6.31
N LYS A 339 -6.92 -32.18 5.10
CA LYS A 339 -5.47 -32.12 4.88
C LYS A 339 -4.88 -30.79 5.36
N ALA A 340 -5.54 -29.67 5.04
CA ALA A 340 -5.11 -28.35 5.50
C ALA A 340 -5.06 -28.29 7.04
N VAL A 341 -6.10 -28.80 7.72
CA VAL A 341 -6.14 -28.93 9.19
C VAL A 341 -4.95 -29.75 9.70
N GLN A 342 -4.65 -30.90 9.10
CA GLN A 342 -3.50 -31.73 9.49
C GLN A 342 -2.18 -30.96 9.33
N VAL A 343 -2.01 -30.20 8.26
CA VAL A 343 -0.81 -29.36 8.03
C VAL A 343 -0.67 -28.30 9.13
N TYR A 344 -1.76 -27.61 9.50
CA TYR A 344 -1.73 -26.67 10.62
C TYR A 344 -1.42 -27.35 11.96
N GLU A 345 -1.96 -28.55 12.21
CA GLU A 345 -1.66 -29.29 13.45
C GLU A 345 -0.20 -29.77 13.50
N GLU A 346 0.37 -30.19 12.38
CA GLU A 346 1.79 -30.53 12.27
C GLU A 346 2.67 -29.29 12.47
N GLY A 347 2.30 -28.16 11.85
CA GLY A 347 2.96 -26.86 12.04
C GLY A 347 2.94 -26.40 13.49
N MET A 348 1.81 -26.55 14.19
CA MET A 348 1.67 -26.22 15.62
C MET A 348 2.49 -27.13 16.53
N LYS A 349 2.65 -28.42 16.19
CA LYS A 349 3.54 -29.34 16.93
C LYS A 349 5.01 -29.00 16.70
N PHE A 350 5.38 -28.63 15.48
CA PHE A 350 6.75 -28.30 15.12
C PHE A 350 7.18 -26.92 15.63
N LEU A 351 6.28 -25.93 15.56
CA LEU A 351 6.53 -24.55 15.94
C LEU A 351 5.31 -23.96 16.70
N PRO A 352 5.23 -24.17 18.02
CA PRO A 352 4.21 -23.53 18.86
C PRO A 352 4.49 -22.01 18.88
N SER A 353 3.69 -21.24 18.15
CA SER A 353 3.80 -19.78 18.15
C SER A 353 2.42 -19.13 18.03
N ALA A 354 2.27 -17.95 18.63
CA ALA A 354 1.04 -17.16 18.51
C ALA A 354 0.67 -16.87 17.06
N VAL A 355 1.66 -16.56 16.22
CA VAL A 355 1.46 -16.26 14.79
C VAL A 355 0.89 -17.47 14.05
N MET A 356 1.35 -18.69 14.37
CA MET A 356 0.82 -19.92 13.76
C MET A 356 -0.64 -20.16 14.14
N VAL A 357 -1.00 -19.88 15.40
CA VAL A 357 -2.39 -19.96 15.86
C VAL A 357 -3.25 -18.90 15.19
N GLU A 358 -2.78 -17.66 15.10
CA GLU A 358 -3.51 -16.56 14.42
C GLU A 358 -3.77 -16.87 12.94
N LEU A 359 -2.79 -17.43 12.23
CA LEU A 359 -2.95 -17.86 10.85
C LEU A 359 -3.96 -19.02 10.72
N TYR A 360 -3.91 -19.99 11.64
CA TYR A 360 -4.86 -21.10 11.65
C TYR A 360 -6.29 -20.64 11.98
N VAL A 361 -6.46 -19.79 12.99
CA VAL A 361 -7.76 -19.18 13.33
C VAL A 361 -8.29 -18.39 12.15
N LYS A 362 -7.45 -17.58 11.50
CA LYS A 362 -7.85 -16.81 10.32
C LYS A 362 -8.31 -17.73 9.19
N PHE A 363 -7.58 -18.81 8.92
CA PHE A 363 -7.99 -19.82 7.93
C PHE A 363 -9.37 -20.42 8.23
N LEU A 364 -9.62 -20.83 9.48
CA LEU A 364 -10.90 -21.38 9.89
C LEU A 364 -12.03 -20.34 9.81
N MET A 365 -11.77 -19.10 10.20
CA MET A 365 -12.73 -17.99 10.13
C MET A 365 -13.06 -17.59 8.67
N ASP A 366 -12.06 -17.58 7.78
CA ASP A 366 -12.24 -17.36 6.34
C ASP A 366 -13.14 -18.47 5.76
N ALA A 367 -12.90 -19.74 6.13
CA ALA A 367 -13.71 -20.88 5.69
C ALA A 367 -15.17 -20.78 6.18
N ILE A 368 -15.39 -20.35 7.43
CA ILE A 368 -16.74 -20.11 7.97
C ILE A 368 -17.43 -18.95 7.23
N SER A 369 -16.68 -17.89 6.88
CA SER A 369 -17.24 -16.69 6.23
C SER A 369 -17.57 -16.88 4.74
N ASP A 370 -16.84 -17.77 4.05
CA ASP A 370 -17.11 -18.10 2.64
C ASP A 370 -18.36 -18.98 2.48
N GLU A 371 -18.73 -19.79 3.48
CA GLU A 371 -20.01 -20.51 3.49
C GLU A 371 -21.23 -19.55 3.53
N ASP A 372 -21.07 -18.35 4.11
CA ASP A 372 -22.12 -17.34 4.20
C ASP A 372 -22.29 -16.48 2.93
N ARG A 373 -21.25 -16.34 2.08
CA ARG A 373 -21.28 -15.54 0.83
C ARG A 373 -21.62 -16.39 -0.39
N GLY A 374 -22.85 -16.90 -0.46
CA GLY A 374 -23.34 -17.70 -1.58
C GLY A 374 -23.01 -17.14 -2.98
N GLY A 375 -22.00 -17.72 -3.63
CA GLY A 375 -21.80 -17.70 -5.08
C GLY A 375 -22.26 -19.03 -5.69
N GLU A 376 -22.66 -19.02 -6.96
CA GLU A 376 -23.33 -20.13 -7.66
C GLU A 376 -22.53 -21.47 -7.74
N ALA A 377 -21.28 -21.50 -7.29
CA ALA A 377 -20.50 -22.73 -7.08
C ALA A 377 -20.79 -23.44 -5.73
N ALA A 378 -21.47 -22.77 -4.79
CA ALA A 378 -21.78 -23.25 -3.44
C ALA A 378 -23.03 -24.15 -3.35
N VAL A 379 -23.56 -24.62 -4.49
CA VAL A 379 -24.76 -25.48 -4.51
C VAL A 379 -24.44 -26.91 -4.04
N HIS A 380 -23.16 -27.32 -4.03
CA HIS A 380 -22.73 -28.63 -3.50
C HIS A 380 -22.29 -28.61 -2.03
N PHE A 381 -22.22 -27.44 -1.37
CA PHE A 381 -21.63 -27.27 -0.04
C PHE A 381 -22.68 -26.88 1.04
N LYS A 382 -23.91 -27.38 0.93
CA LYS A 382 -24.95 -27.19 1.95
C LYS A 382 -25.15 -28.46 2.77
N SER A 383 -24.30 -28.69 3.76
CA SER A 383 -24.63 -29.57 4.86
C SER A 383 -24.39 -28.82 6.18
N HIS A 384 -25.42 -28.68 7.00
CA HIS A 384 -25.35 -28.10 8.36
C HIS A 384 -24.35 -28.83 9.29
N GLY A 385 -23.72 -29.92 8.84
CA GLY A 385 -22.71 -30.66 9.61
C GLY A 385 -21.31 -30.06 9.56
N HIS A 386 -20.93 -29.40 8.46
CA HIS A 386 -19.55 -28.91 8.31
C HIS A 386 -19.29 -27.61 9.07
N THR A 387 -20.27 -26.71 9.16
CA THR A 387 -20.22 -25.54 10.07
C THR A 387 -19.96 -25.96 11.51
N THR A 388 -20.60 -27.04 11.98
CA THR A 388 -20.41 -27.54 13.35
C THR A 388 -19.03 -28.19 13.55
N GLU A 389 -18.48 -28.83 12.51
CA GLU A 389 -17.11 -29.36 12.53
C GLU A 389 -16.08 -28.24 12.52
N LEU A 390 -16.26 -27.18 11.73
CA LEU A 390 -15.36 -26.02 11.71
C LEU A 390 -15.34 -25.30 13.06
N VAL A 391 -16.51 -25.12 13.66
CA VAL A 391 -16.67 -24.52 14.98
C VAL A 391 -15.99 -25.37 16.06
N SER A 392 -16.10 -26.70 16.00
CA SER A 392 -15.44 -27.57 16.98
C SER A 392 -13.92 -27.60 16.82
N HIS A 393 -13.41 -27.58 15.58
CA HIS A 393 -11.98 -27.46 15.32
C HIS A 393 -11.45 -26.11 15.82
N LEU A 394 -12.17 -25.02 15.59
CA LEU A 394 -11.76 -23.70 16.05
C LEU A 394 -11.73 -23.61 17.60
N GLN A 395 -12.71 -24.19 18.29
CA GLN A 395 -12.69 -24.28 19.75
C GLN A 395 -11.48 -25.06 20.25
N LEU A 396 -11.18 -26.21 19.63
CA LEU A 396 -10.03 -27.04 19.98
C LEU A 396 -8.68 -26.34 19.70
N VAL A 397 -8.62 -25.46 18.70
CA VAL A 397 -7.44 -24.62 18.44
C VAL A 397 -7.20 -23.62 19.56
N TYR A 398 -8.25 -22.96 20.05
CA TYR A 398 -8.13 -22.04 21.19
C TYR A 398 -7.73 -22.77 22.47
N GLU A 399 -8.33 -23.93 22.77
CA GLU A 399 -7.94 -24.76 23.93
C GLU A 399 -6.47 -25.22 23.82
N LYS A 400 -6.00 -25.60 22.63
CA LYS A 400 -4.59 -25.92 22.39
C LYS A 400 -3.68 -24.70 22.58
N ALA A 401 -4.08 -23.53 22.08
CA ALA A 401 -3.32 -22.30 22.25
C ALA A 401 -3.17 -21.90 23.73
N GLU A 402 -4.21 -22.14 24.53
CA GLU A 402 -4.18 -21.99 25.99
C GLU A 402 -3.19 -22.96 26.65
N SER A 403 -3.20 -24.23 26.24
CA SER A 403 -2.28 -25.24 26.78
C SER A 403 -0.81 -24.98 26.44
N LEU A 404 -0.55 -24.34 25.29
CA LEU A 404 0.78 -24.05 24.76
C LEU A 404 1.30 -22.66 25.15
N ASP A 405 0.55 -21.91 25.96
CA ASP A 405 0.84 -20.54 26.36
C ASP A 405 1.15 -19.58 25.20
N CYS A 406 0.47 -19.78 24.07
CA CYS A 406 0.68 -19.00 22.84
C CYS A 406 -0.40 -17.92 22.64
N ILE A 407 -1.15 -17.58 23.68
CA ILE A 407 -2.26 -16.63 23.58
C ILE A 407 -1.71 -15.20 23.54
N THR A 408 -2.10 -14.44 22.52
CA THR A 408 -1.92 -12.98 22.45
C THR A 408 -3.21 -12.27 22.88
N GLU A 409 -3.14 -10.98 23.24
CA GLU A 409 -4.33 -10.17 23.54
C GLU A 409 -5.35 -10.21 22.39
N ASP A 410 -4.85 -10.18 21.14
CA ASP A 410 -5.66 -10.27 19.94
C ASP A 410 -6.37 -11.61 19.81
N LEU A 411 -5.66 -12.71 20.01
CA LEU A 411 -6.23 -14.06 19.95
C LEU A 411 -7.28 -14.28 21.05
N ALA A 412 -7.02 -13.79 22.26
CA ALA A 412 -7.97 -13.81 23.36
C ALA A 412 -9.25 -13.01 23.03
N CYS A 413 -9.11 -11.82 22.42
CA CYS A 413 -10.26 -11.03 21.97
C CYS A 413 -11.06 -11.77 20.89
N GLN A 414 -10.38 -12.44 19.96
CA GLN A 414 -11.00 -13.24 18.90
C GLN A 414 -11.74 -14.45 19.48
N HIS A 415 -11.17 -15.15 20.46
CA HIS A 415 -11.80 -16.28 21.14
C HIS A 415 -13.11 -15.85 21.82
N VAL A 416 -13.06 -14.79 22.62
CA VAL A 416 -14.26 -14.26 23.30
C VAL A 416 -15.30 -13.82 22.28
N SER A 417 -14.91 -13.08 21.25
CA SER A 417 -15.83 -12.61 20.21
C SER A 417 -16.51 -13.76 19.48
N PHE A 418 -15.77 -14.83 19.21
CA PHE A 418 -16.28 -16.05 18.60
C PHE A 418 -17.30 -16.76 19.51
N LEU A 419 -17.00 -16.92 20.81
CA LEU A 419 -17.96 -17.50 21.78
C LEU A 419 -19.25 -16.66 21.87
N LEU A 420 -19.16 -15.33 21.76
CA LEU A 420 -20.33 -14.46 21.70
C LEU A 420 -21.15 -14.65 20.40
N GLN A 421 -20.50 -14.89 19.26
CA GLN A 421 -21.19 -15.21 18.00
C GLN A 421 -21.95 -16.53 18.09
N LEU A 422 -21.39 -17.53 18.79
CA LEU A 422 -22.05 -18.81 19.05
C LEU A 422 -23.20 -18.73 20.08
N GLY A 423 -23.42 -17.56 20.69
CA GLY A 423 -24.43 -17.37 21.74
C GLY A 423 -24.05 -17.95 23.11
N LYS A 424 -22.82 -18.44 23.28
CA LYS A 424 -22.31 -19.05 24.52
C LYS A 424 -21.82 -17.99 25.51
N LEU A 425 -22.75 -17.20 26.05
CA LEU A 425 -22.45 -16.05 26.91
C LEU A 425 -21.74 -16.43 28.22
N ASP A 426 -22.10 -17.56 28.84
CA ASP A 426 -21.52 -17.97 30.13
C ASP A 426 -20.08 -18.51 29.98
N GLU A 427 -19.79 -19.25 28.91
CA GLU A 427 -18.41 -19.70 28.58
C GLU A 427 -17.52 -18.49 28.25
N ALA A 428 -18.01 -17.55 27.44
CA ALA A 428 -17.30 -16.31 27.13
C ALA A 428 -16.96 -15.49 28.38
N LYS A 429 -17.85 -15.51 29.38
CA LYS A 429 -17.65 -14.84 30.66
C LYS A 429 -16.55 -15.51 31.49
N LEU A 430 -16.62 -16.82 31.70
CA LEU A 430 -15.62 -17.53 32.50
C LEU A 430 -14.22 -17.31 31.92
N LEU A 431 -14.11 -17.44 30.60
CA LEU A 431 -12.86 -17.24 29.87
C LEU A 431 -12.31 -15.81 30.03
N ILE A 432 -13.16 -14.78 29.87
CA ILE A 432 -12.68 -13.41 30.00
C ILE A 432 -12.34 -13.03 31.46
N GLU A 433 -13.02 -13.62 32.44
CA GLU A 433 -12.69 -13.42 33.86
C GLU A 433 -11.34 -14.04 34.21
N GLU A 434 -11.05 -15.25 33.73
CA GLU A 434 -9.74 -15.91 33.88
C GLU A 434 -8.63 -15.12 33.19
N LEU A 435 -8.84 -14.67 31.95
CA LEU A 435 -7.83 -13.92 31.20
C LEU A 435 -7.53 -12.54 31.81
N CYS A 436 -8.57 -11.83 32.27
CA CYS A 436 -8.43 -10.51 32.90
C CYS A 436 -7.89 -10.58 34.34
N SER A 437 -8.10 -11.70 35.04
CA SER A 437 -7.53 -11.90 36.39
C SER A 437 -6.11 -12.46 36.37
N GLY A 438 -5.74 -13.15 35.30
CA GLY A 438 -4.40 -13.70 35.07
C GLY A 438 -3.50 -12.79 34.22
N LYS A 439 -3.13 -13.27 33.03
CA LYS A 439 -2.02 -12.75 32.21
C LYS A 439 -2.29 -11.38 31.59
N PHE A 440 -3.54 -11.00 31.38
CA PHE A 440 -3.92 -9.78 30.64
C PHE A 440 -4.63 -8.74 31.51
N SER A 441 -4.14 -8.53 32.73
CA SER A 441 -4.81 -7.64 33.71
C SER A 441 -4.85 -6.15 33.33
N GLU A 442 -4.01 -5.72 32.38
CA GLU A 442 -3.92 -4.34 31.87
C GLU A 442 -4.43 -4.19 30.42
N ALA A 443 -4.85 -5.28 29.78
CA ALA A 443 -5.27 -5.30 28.37
C ALA A 443 -6.62 -4.61 28.15
N VAL A 444 -6.59 -3.37 27.65
CA VAL A 444 -7.78 -2.51 27.54
C VAL A 444 -8.88 -3.12 26.65
N ARG A 445 -8.52 -3.83 25.57
CA ARG A 445 -9.51 -4.39 24.65
C ARG A 445 -10.28 -5.53 25.29
N LEU A 446 -9.60 -6.41 26.02
CA LEU A 446 -10.24 -7.48 26.80
C LEU A 446 -11.11 -6.90 27.91
N LEU A 447 -10.63 -5.90 28.63
CA LEU A 447 -11.41 -5.24 29.69
C LEU A 447 -12.68 -4.56 29.14
N THR A 448 -12.60 -3.99 27.93
CA THR A 448 -13.75 -3.41 27.22
C THR A 448 -14.75 -4.48 26.80
N LEU A 449 -14.27 -5.60 26.26
CA LEU A 449 -15.12 -6.75 25.94
C LEU A 449 -15.81 -7.29 27.19
N ARG A 450 -15.10 -7.43 28.31
CA ARG A 450 -15.67 -7.88 29.59
C ARG A 450 -16.84 -7.01 30.05
N LEU A 451 -16.66 -5.69 30.04
CA LEU A 451 -17.72 -4.74 30.37
C LEU A 451 -18.91 -4.84 29.42
N SER A 452 -18.66 -4.99 28.12
CA SER A 452 -19.73 -5.13 27.13
C SER A 452 -20.58 -6.39 27.33
N ILE A 453 -19.96 -7.50 27.73
CA ILE A 453 -20.64 -8.77 28.00
C ILE A 453 -21.52 -8.64 29.25
N GLU A 454 -20.99 -8.07 30.33
CA GLU A 454 -21.76 -7.86 31.56
C GLU A 454 -22.93 -6.88 31.35
N MET A 455 -22.72 -5.79 30.62
CA MET A 455 -23.79 -4.86 30.25
C MET A 455 -24.89 -5.55 29.42
N ARG A 456 -24.51 -6.35 28.41
CA ARG A 456 -25.46 -7.11 27.57
C ARG A 456 -26.25 -8.12 28.40
N ARG A 457 -25.61 -8.80 29.37
CA ARG A 457 -26.25 -9.77 30.25
C ARG A 457 -27.34 -9.11 31.10
N ILE A 458 -27.04 -7.97 31.70
CA ILE A 458 -28.00 -7.23 32.54
C ILE A 458 -29.17 -6.73 31.70
N GLN A 459 -28.90 -6.28 30.47
CA GLN A 459 -29.94 -5.88 29.52
C GLN A 459 -30.82 -7.05 29.08
N ASN A 460 -30.25 -8.25 28.89
CA ASN A 460 -31.01 -9.46 28.54
C ASN A 460 -31.85 -10.00 29.71
N LYS A 461 -31.43 -9.78 30.97
CA LYS A 461 -32.18 -10.20 32.17
C LYS A 461 -33.39 -9.31 32.47
N SER A 462 -33.33 -8.02 32.15
CA SER A 462 -34.40 -7.06 32.47
C SER A 462 -34.33 -5.81 31.60
N LEU A 463 -35.48 -5.26 31.20
CA LEU A 463 -35.56 -4.01 30.42
C LEU A 463 -34.95 -2.80 31.14
N SER A 464 -34.89 -2.82 32.47
CA SER A 464 -34.24 -1.80 33.29
C SER A 464 -33.28 -2.45 34.29
N PRO A 465 -32.01 -2.02 34.36
CA PRO A 465 -31.01 -2.59 35.27
C PRO A 465 -31.39 -2.33 36.74
N SER A 466 -31.24 -3.35 37.60
CA SER A 466 -31.52 -3.18 39.03
C SER A 466 -30.44 -2.33 39.70
N LYS A 467 -30.75 -1.74 40.88
CA LYS A 467 -29.76 -0.96 41.66
C LYS A 467 -28.49 -1.75 41.99
N VAL A 468 -28.61 -3.07 42.15
CA VAL A 468 -27.50 -3.99 42.45
C VAL A 468 -26.63 -4.19 41.20
N ASP A 469 -27.26 -4.38 40.04
CA ASP A 469 -26.55 -4.54 38.76
C ASP A 469 -25.75 -3.29 38.38
N LEU A 470 -26.31 -2.11 38.67
CA LEU A 470 -25.67 -0.81 38.42
C LEU A 470 -24.47 -0.57 39.33
N LEU A 471 -24.55 -0.98 40.60
CA LEU A 471 -23.42 -0.94 41.51
C LEU A 471 -22.31 -1.90 41.07
N TYR A 472 -22.68 -3.11 40.65
CA TYR A 472 -21.72 -4.10 40.16
C TYR A 472 -20.93 -3.60 38.94
N ILE A 473 -21.61 -3.05 37.92
CA ILE A 473 -20.92 -2.48 36.74
C ILE A 473 -20.04 -1.29 37.15
N LEU A 474 -20.52 -0.42 38.06
CA LEU A 474 -19.74 0.73 38.50
C LEU A 474 -18.47 0.31 39.24
N GLU A 475 -18.54 -0.69 40.13
CA GLU A 475 -17.39 -1.20 40.85
C GLU A 475 -16.40 -1.92 39.93
N LEU A 476 -16.91 -2.72 38.99
CA LEU A 476 -16.09 -3.38 37.98
C LEU A 476 -15.37 -2.34 37.12
N LEU A 477 -16.09 -1.33 36.62
CA LEU A 477 -15.50 -0.22 35.85
C LEU A 477 -14.45 0.54 36.65
N ARG A 478 -14.72 0.89 37.93
CA ARG A 478 -13.74 1.54 38.82
C ARG A 478 -12.49 0.70 39.02
N SER A 479 -12.66 -0.61 39.27
CA SER A 479 -11.52 -1.52 39.46
C SER A 479 -10.61 -1.59 38.23
N ILE A 480 -11.19 -1.48 37.04
CA ILE A 480 -10.48 -1.50 35.76
C ILE A 480 -9.79 -0.16 35.52
N LEU A 481 -10.51 0.95 35.68
CA LEU A 481 -10.01 2.30 35.44
C LEU A 481 -8.89 2.72 36.41
N MET A 482 -8.80 2.09 37.58
CA MET A 482 -7.67 2.30 38.51
C MET A 482 -6.37 1.62 38.05
N LYS A 483 -6.44 0.64 37.15
CA LYS A 483 -5.28 -0.11 36.63
C LYS A 483 -4.74 0.44 35.31
N VAL A 484 -5.59 1.09 34.51
CA VAL A 484 -5.27 1.54 33.15
C VAL A 484 -5.08 3.07 33.12
N ARG A 485 -4.14 3.56 32.30
CA ARG A 485 -3.95 5.00 32.07
C ARG A 485 -5.16 5.63 31.42
N VAL A 486 -5.50 6.87 31.79
CA VAL A 486 -6.67 7.59 31.26
C VAL A 486 -6.64 7.72 29.73
N SER A 487 -5.47 7.90 29.12
CA SER A 487 -5.30 8.03 27.67
C SER A 487 -5.60 6.76 26.89
N GLU A 488 -5.33 5.59 27.48
CA GLU A 488 -5.52 4.28 26.85
C GLU A 488 -6.96 3.77 27.07
N ALA A 489 -7.66 4.27 28.09
CA ALA A 489 -8.99 3.86 28.50
C ALA A 489 -10.16 4.63 27.85
N GLU A 490 -9.97 5.31 26.71
CA GLU A 490 -11.00 6.13 26.04
C GLU A 490 -12.34 5.39 25.89
N ASN A 491 -12.30 4.19 25.30
CA ASN A 491 -13.50 3.40 25.04
C ASN A 491 -14.24 2.99 26.33
N LEU A 492 -13.50 2.70 27.40
CA LEU A 492 -14.05 2.32 28.71
C LEU A 492 -14.79 3.50 29.35
N TRP A 493 -14.19 4.69 29.30
CA TRP A 493 -14.81 5.91 29.81
C TRP A 493 -16.07 6.28 29.02
N ILE A 494 -16.01 6.26 27.68
CA ILE A 494 -17.18 6.55 26.84
C ILE A 494 -18.31 5.53 27.10
N MET A 495 -17.98 4.24 27.24
CA MET A 495 -18.97 3.19 27.53
C MET A 495 -19.63 3.41 28.90
N GLY A 496 -18.85 3.70 29.94
CA GLY A 496 -19.37 4.01 31.28
C GLY A 496 -20.25 5.26 31.30
N LEU A 497 -19.78 6.36 30.71
CA LEU A 497 -20.53 7.63 30.66
C LEU A 497 -21.87 7.47 29.93
N LYS A 498 -21.90 6.75 28.81
CA LYS A 498 -23.13 6.44 28.07
C LYS A 498 -24.07 5.56 28.89
N TYR A 499 -23.56 4.52 29.53
CA TYR A 499 -24.36 3.58 30.29
C TYR A 499 -25.06 4.25 31.50
N PHE A 500 -24.33 5.11 32.21
CA PHE A 500 -24.87 5.81 33.40
C PHE A 500 -25.50 7.18 33.08
N ALA A 501 -25.60 7.60 31.82
CA ALA A 501 -26.09 8.94 31.43
C ALA A 501 -27.45 9.28 32.06
N ASN A 502 -28.37 8.31 32.07
CA ASN A 502 -29.73 8.47 32.59
C ASN A 502 -29.83 8.37 34.12
N GLN A 503 -28.73 8.05 34.81
CA GLN A 503 -28.71 7.77 36.25
C GLN A 503 -27.75 8.68 37.00
N ARG A 504 -28.27 9.82 37.43
CA ARG A 504 -27.50 10.90 38.07
C ARG A 504 -26.57 10.43 39.18
N GLN A 505 -27.07 9.61 40.12
CA GLN A 505 -26.28 9.16 41.29
C GLN A 505 -25.04 8.34 40.92
N TYR A 506 -25.11 7.54 39.86
CA TYR A 506 -24.01 6.67 39.44
C TYR A 506 -23.05 7.42 38.50
N PHE A 507 -23.61 8.30 37.66
CA PHE A 507 -22.82 9.21 36.83
C PHE A 507 -21.94 10.12 37.69
N ASP A 508 -22.50 10.74 38.74
CA ASP A 508 -21.76 11.67 39.59
C ASP A 508 -20.62 10.93 40.32
N LYS A 509 -20.85 9.68 40.78
CA LYS A 509 -19.81 8.81 41.33
C LYS A 509 -18.70 8.48 40.33
N LEU A 510 -19.04 8.29 39.06
CA LEU A 510 -18.07 8.06 37.99
C LEU A 510 -17.24 9.33 37.71
N VAL A 511 -17.87 10.50 37.72
CA VAL A 511 -17.16 11.78 37.59
C VAL A 511 -16.22 12.00 38.78
N GLU A 512 -16.65 11.69 40.00
CA GLU A 512 -15.77 11.76 41.19
C GLU A 512 -14.56 10.84 41.07
N THR A 513 -14.69 9.68 40.43
CA THR A 513 -13.54 8.78 40.19
C THR A 513 -12.58 9.28 39.13
N SER A 514 -13.04 10.12 38.20
CA SER A 514 -12.16 10.71 37.19
C SER A 514 -11.20 11.75 37.78
N LEU A 515 -11.59 12.45 38.84
CA LEU A 515 -10.78 13.51 39.47
C LEU A 515 -9.40 13.04 39.98
N PRO A 516 -9.29 11.99 40.82
CA PRO A 516 -7.98 11.50 41.27
C PRO A 516 -7.16 10.89 40.13
N LEU A 517 -7.81 10.28 39.13
CA LEU A 517 -7.12 9.70 37.97
C LEU A 517 -6.52 10.79 37.07
N LEU A 518 -7.27 11.86 36.80
CA LEU A 518 -6.79 13.02 36.06
C LEU A 518 -5.73 13.81 36.83
N ALA A 519 -5.79 13.84 38.16
CA ALA A 519 -4.74 14.42 38.99
C ALA A 519 -3.42 13.64 38.91
N LYS A 520 -3.50 12.31 38.74
CA LYS A 520 -2.34 11.41 38.65
C LYS A 520 -1.73 11.37 37.25
N ASP A 521 -2.55 11.22 36.21
CA ASP A 521 -2.09 10.99 34.84
C ASP A 521 -1.89 12.30 34.04
N GLY A 522 -2.45 13.41 34.51
CA GLY A 522 -2.46 14.69 33.81
C GLY A 522 -3.47 14.75 32.65
N GLY A 523 -3.70 15.94 32.12
CA GLY A 523 -4.49 16.11 30.90
C GLY A 523 -3.70 15.73 29.65
N SER A 524 -4.35 15.09 28.68
CA SER A 524 -3.77 14.84 27.36
C SER A 524 -3.81 16.12 26.51
N ASP A 525 -2.66 16.50 25.93
CA ASP A 525 -2.56 17.61 24.98
C ASP A 525 -2.82 17.16 23.54
N SER A 526 -2.69 15.85 23.28
CA SER A 526 -2.99 15.20 21.99
C SER A 526 -3.89 13.98 22.18
N GLY A 527 -5.08 13.99 21.58
CA GLY A 527 -6.01 12.86 21.57
C GLY A 527 -7.24 13.05 22.47
N PHE A 528 -7.77 11.93 23.01
CA PHE A 528 -8.98 11.90 23.84
C PHE A 528 -8.78 12.67 25.15
N SER A 529 -9.69 13.61 25.42
CA SER A 529 -9.74 14.34 26.68
C SER A 529 -10.98 13.94 27.48
N LEU A 530 -10.76 13.19 28.56
CA LEU A 530 -11.81 12.74 29.47
C LEU A 530 -12.56 13.90 30.11
N SER A 531 -11.85 14.94 30.52
CA SER A 531 -12.47 16.10 31.16
C SER A 531 -13.36 16.89 30.20
N SER A 532 -12.94 17.08 28.95
CA SER A 532 -13.76 17.69 27.90
C SER A 532 -15.03 16.89 27.60
N THR A 533 -14.92 15.56 27.51
CA THR A 533 -16.08 14.70 27.24
C THR A 533 -17.07 14.69 28.40
N ILE A 534 -16.60 14.61 29.65
CA ILE A 534 -17.45 14.73 30.83
C ILE A 534 -18.21 16.07 30.84
N VAL A 535 -17.50 17.18 30.63
CA VAL A 535 -18.10 18.53 30.59
C VAL A 535 -19.20 18.62 29.51
N ASN A 536 -18.95 18.07 28.32
CA ASN A 536 -19.96 18.04 27.25
C ASN A 536 -21.20 17.22 27.61
N TYR A 537 -21.04 16.06 28.26
CA TYR A 537 -22.17 15.25 28.71
C TYR A 537 -23.02 15.98 29.76
N ILE A 538 -22.37 16.66 30.72
CA ILE A 538 -23.07 17.44 31.74
C ILE A 538 -23.76 18.66 31.12
N LEU A 539 -23.13 19.33 30.15
CA LEU A 539 -23.73 20.44 29.43
C LEU A 539 -25.04 20.02 28.75
N GLN A 540 -25.05 18.85 28.10
CA GLN A 540 -26.24 18.32 27.44
C GLN A 540 -27.36 17.93 28.42
N ARG A 541 -27.01 17.43 29.62
CA ARG A 541 -27.96 16.90 30.59
C ARG A 541 -28.48 17.92 31.60
N ASP A 542 -27.55 18.58 32.30
CA ASP A 542 -27.82 19.43 33.47
C ASP A 542 -27.69 20.93 33.15
N GLY A 543 -27.21 21.26 31.95
CA GLY A 543 -27.09 22.62 31.47
C GLY A 543 -25.79 23.31 31.84
N VAL A 544 -25.72 24.60 31.48
CA VAL A 544 -24.49 25.41 31.45
C VAL A 544 -23.88 25.63 32.85
N GLU A 545 -24.71 25.86 33.88
CA GLU A 545 -24.23 26.18 35.23
C GLU A 545 -23.53 24.99 35.88
N SER A 546 -24.09 23.78 35.74
CA SER A 546 -23.47 22.56 36.25
C SER A 546 -22.18 22.22 35.48
N ALA A 547 -22.14 22.45 34.16
CA ALA A 547 -20.91 22.33 33.38
C ALA A 547 -19.84 23.32 33.87
N ARG A 548 -20.23 24.55 34.24
CA ARG A 548 -19.34 25.57 34.81
C ARG A 548 -18.72 25.18 36.14
N GLU A 549 -19.46 24.52 37.02
CA GLU A 549 -18.91 24.03 38.28
C GLU A 549 -17.87 22.92 38.05
N ILE A 550 -18.14 22.03 37.11
CA ILE A 550 -17.32 20.85 36.90
C ILE A 550 -16.04 21.19 36.13
N TYR A 551 -16.10 22.03 35.10
CA TYR A 551 -14.86 22.45 34.44
C TYR A 551 -13.95 23.24 35.39
N LYS A 552 -14.50 24.06 36.31
CA LYS A 552 -13.69 24.76 37.32
C LYS A 552 -12.93 23.78 38.21
N ARG A 553 -13.57 22.67 38.60
CA ARG A 553 -12.91 21.61 39.38
C ARG A 553 -11.79 20.94 38.58
N PHE A 554 -12.00 20.69 37.28
CA PHE A 554 -10.96 20.11 36.43
C PHE A 554 -9.80 21.07 36.14
N LEU A 555 -10.08 22.37 35.96
CA LEU A 555 -9.04 23.39 35.76
C LEU A 555 -8.22 23.67 37.02
N ALA A 556 -8.75 23.34 38.21
CA ALA A 556 -8.04 23.45 39.47
C ALA A 556 -7.06 22.27 39.74
N LEU A 557 -7.01 21.27 38.85
CA LEU A 557 -6.09 20.16 38.97
C LEU A 557 -4.65 20.56 38.61
N PRO A 558 -3.61 19.82 39.06
CA PRO A 558 -2.21 20.24 38.93
C PRO A 558 -1.67 20.37 37.50
N HIS A 559 -2.30 19.73 36.51
CA HIS A 559 -1.89 19.74 35.09
C HIS A 559 -3.11 19.65 34.15
N PRO A 560 -3.90 20.73 33.98
CA PRO A 560 -5.05 20.75 33.09
C PRO A 560 -4.59 20.78 31.62
N GLY A 561 -4.95 19.76 30.85
CA GLY A 561 -4.55 19.63 29.45
C GLY A 561 -5.11 20.75 28.55
N LEU A 562 -4.44 21.04 27.44
CA LEU A 562 -4.86 22.09 26.51
C LEU A 562 -6.27 21.83 25.93
N ALA A 563 -6.64 20.56 25.75
CA ALA A 563 -7.93 20.16 25.21
C ALA A 563 -9.12 20.58 26.07
N ILE A 564 -8.98 20.63 27.41
CA ILE A 564 -10.06 21.11 28.29
C ILE A 564 -10.23 22.61 28.17
N TYR A 565 -9.13 23.36 28.06
CA TYR A 565 -9.20 24.81 27.86
C TYR A 565 -9.92 25.15 26.57
N ARG A 566 -9.56 24.51 25.46
CA ARG A 566 -10.21 24.73 24.15
C ARG A 566 -11.70 24.45 24.20
N ASN A 567 -12.11 23.33 24.81
CA ASN A 567 -13.53 22.99 24.95
C ASN A 567 -14.28 24.01 25.82
N CYS A 568 -13.73 24.38 26.99
CA CYS A 568 -14.37 25.36 27.86
C CYS A 568 -14.48 26.75 27.22
N ILE A 569 -13.47 27.15 26.45
CA ILE A 569 -13.47 28.38 25.67
C ILE A 569 -14.57 28.33 24.62
N GLU A 570 -14.66 27.25 23.83
CA GLU A 570 -15.69 27.07 22.81
C GLU A 570 -17.10 27.13 23.42
N LEU A 571 -17.31 26.48 24.56
CA LEU A 571 -18.56 26.54 25.32
C LEU A 571 -18.93 27.98 25.68
N GLU A 572 -18.02 28.75 26.28
CA GLU A 572 -18.30 30.14 26.68
C GLU A 572 -18.44 31.10 25.48
N LEU A 573 -17.78 30.82 24.35
CA LEU A 573 -17.93 31.57 23.10
C LEU A 573 -19.29 31.31 22.44
N ASN A 574 -19.78 30.07 22.45
CA ASN A 574 -21.12 29.72 21.98
C ASN A 574 -22.22 30.39 22.82
N LEU A 575 -21.98 30.59 24.12
CA LEU A 575 -22.89 31.33 24.99
C LEU A 575 -22.83 32.85 24.78
N ALA A 576 -21.64 33.37 24.49
CA ALA A 576 -21.48 34.79 24.14
C ALA A 576 -22.19 35.13 22.81
N SER A 577 -22.14 34.25 21.81
CA SER A 577 -22.80 34.45 20.51
C SER A 577 -24.33 34.34 20.59
N THR A 578 -24.86 33.59 21.56
CA THR A 578 -26.31 33.47 21.83
C THR A 578 -26.88 34.59 22.71
N GLY A 579 -26.05 35.56 23.12
CA GLY A 579 -26.47 36.79 23.79
C GLY A 579 -26.22 36.84 25.30
N GLU A 580 -25.55 35.84 25.89
CA GLU A 580 -25.18 35.88 27.31
C GLU A 580 -23.97 36.82 27.54
N LYS A 581 -24.21 37.99 28.13
CA LYS A 581 -23.17 39.02 28.40
C LYS A 581 -22.02 38.53 29.28
N THR A 582 -22.17 37.39 29.97
CA THR A 582 -21.14 36.87 30.89
C THR A 582 -20.14 35.92 30.25
N GLY A 583 -20.40 35.43 29.02
CA GLY A 583 -19.55 34.44 28.34
C GLY A 583 -18.20 35.02 27.90
N LEU A 584 -18.20 36.19 27.25
CA LEU A 584 -16.98 36.79 26.70
C LEU A 584 -15.91 37.17 27.76
N PRO A 585 -16.26 37.77 28.92
CA PRO A 585 -15.31 37.96 30.01
C PRO A 585 -14.75 36.65 30.58
N LYS A 586 -15.54 35.57 30.60
CA LYS A 586 -15.09 34.25 31.08
C LYS A 586 -14.17 33.58 30.06
N ALA A 587 -14.49 33.66 28.77
CA ALA A 587 -13.63 33.17 27.69
C ALA A 587 -12.25 33.84 27.72
N ARG A 588 -12.19 35.17 27.92
CA ARG A 588 -10.92 35.89 28.12
C ARG A 588 -10.12 35.34 29.30
N LYS A 589 -10.75 35.14 30.46
CA LYS A 589 -10.09 34.55 31.64
C LYS A 589 -9.55 33.15 31.34
N LEU A 590 -10.30 32.34 30.58
CA LEU A 590 -9.87 31.00 30.17
C LEU A 590 -8.66 31.04 29.23
N TYR A 591 -8.66 31.94 28.24
CA TYR A 591 -7.49 32.17 27.37
C TYR A 591 -6.27 32.61 28.18
N GLU A 592 -6.42 33.59 29.09
CA GLU A 592 -5.30 34.04 29.93
C GLU A 592 -4.80 32.92 30.87
N SER A 593 -5.69 32.07 31.41
CA SER A 593 -5.27 30.91 32.21
C SER A 593 -4.57 29.84 31.38
N ALA A 594 -5.03 29.59 30.15
CA ALA A 594 -4.40 28.65 29.24
C ALA A 594 -3.00 29.14 28.82
N LEU A 595 -2.88 30.43 28.54
CA LEU A 595 -1.62 31.08 28.17
C LEU A 595 -0.62 31.18 29.33
N ALA A 596 -1.06 31.09 30.58
CA ALA A 596 -0.14 31.00 31.72
C ALA A 596 0.64 29.67 31.73
N THR A 597 0.08 28.62 31.15
CA THR A 597 0.68 27.27 31.09
C THR A 597 1.22 26.91 29.69
N TYR A 598 0.56 27.38 28.62
CA TYR A 598 0.83 27.03 27.22
C TYR A 598 1.14 28.26 26.35
N ASP A 599 1.97 29.18 26.84
CA ASP A 599 2.38 30.39 26.10
C ASP A 599 3.14 30.11 24.79
N GLN A 600 3.62 28.88 24.62
CA GLN A 600 4.40 28.42 23.46
C GLN A 600 3.53 28.00 22.27
N ASP A 601 2.24 27.72 22.46
CA ASP A 601 1.35 27.26 21.39
C ASP A 601 0.87 28.42 20.51
N ALA A 602 1.38 28.48 19.27
CA ALA A 602 1.02 29.50 18.29
C ALA A 602 -0.47 29.46 17.89
N SER A 603 -1.11 28.29 17.93
CA SER A 603 -2.52 28.15 17.55
C SER A 603 -3.45 28.80 18.58
N LEU A 604 -3.15 28.63 19.88
CA LEU A 604 -3.90 29.26 20.96
C LEU A 604 -3.87 30.80 20.88
N TRP A 605 -2.71 31.38 20.50
CA TRP A 605 -2.59 32.82 20.27
C TRP A 605 -3.38 33.31 19.05
N GLN A 606 -3.39 32.52 17.96
CA GLN A 606 -4.18 32.85 16.76
C GLN A 606 -5.68 32.81 17.06
N ASP A 607 -6.13 31.82 17.83
CA ASP A 607 -7.53 31.68 18.24
C ASP A 607 -7.95 32.82 19.17
N TYR A 608 -7.10 33.22 20.11
CA TYR A 608 -7.40 34.35 20.98
C TYR A 608 -7.48 35.68 20.21
N HIS A 609 -6.55 35.90 19.27
CA HIS A 609 -6.58 37.07 18.42
C HIS A 609 -7.83 37.10 17.51
N SER A 610 -8.20 35.97 16.90
CA SER A 610 -9.37 35.90 16.02
C SER A 610 -10.66 36.18 16.79
N MET A 611 -10.78 35.67 18.02
CA MET A 611 -11.90 35.97 18.92
C MET A 611 -12.00 37.46 19.25
N GLU A 612 -10.89 38.12 19.61
CA GLU A 612 -10.88 39.56 19.91
C GLU A 612 -11.19 40.42 18.69
N VAL A 613 -10.82 39.98 17.47
CA VAL A 613 -11.22 40.66 16.23
C VAL A 613 -12.71 40.52 15.96
N GLN A 614 -13.31 39.37 16.25
CA GLN A 614 -14.72 39.10 15.96
C GLN A 614 -15.69 39.68 17.00
N MET A 615 -15.36 39.58 18.29
CA MET A 615 -16.27 39.94 19.40
C MET A 615 -15.68 40.98 20.37
N GLY A 616 -14.43 41.37 20.19
CA GLY A 616 -13.71 42.32 21.04
C GLY A 616 -13.59 43.72 20.45
N THR A 617 -12.52 44.42 20.81
CA THR A 617 -12.19 45.76 20.33
C THR A 617 -10.89 45.75 19.54
N SER A 618 -10.70 46.71 18.64
CA SER A 618 -9.46 46.81 17.87
C SER A 618 -8.21 46.96 18.76
N GLU A 619 -8.35 47.56 19.94
CA GLU A 619 -7.26 47.73 20.91
C GLU A 619 -6.91 46.42 21.61
N THR A 620 -7.91 45.64 22.02
CA THR A 620 -7.69 44.32 22.66
C THR A 620 -7.09 43.32 21.68
N ALA A 621 -7.55 43.31 20.42
CA ALA A 621 -6.96 42.49 19.36
C ALA A 621 -5.48 42.85 19.10
N ALA A 622 -5.17 44.15 18.98
CA ALA A 622 -3.79 44.62 18.78
C ALA A 622 -2.88 44.25 19.97
N ALA A 623 -3.39 44.35 21.20
CA ALA A 623 -2.67 43.97 22.42
C ALA A 623 -2.34 42.47 22.45
N VAL A 624 -3.29 41.59 22.07
CA VAL A 624 -3.06 40.14 21.99
C VAL A 624 -2.03 39.82 20.91
N HIS A 625 -2.16 40.42 19.72
CA HIS A 625 -1.20 40.21 18.62
C HIS A 625 0.23 40.62 19.01
N TRP A 626 0.38 41.75 19.71
CA TRP A 626 1.68 42.20 20.22
C TRP A 626 2.25 41.23 21.26
N ARG A 627 1.43 40.75 22.20
CA ARG A 627 1.84 39.76 23.21
C ARG A 627 2.26 38.43 22.58
N ALA A 628 1.49 37.92 21.61
CA ALA A 628 1.82 36.70 20.87
C ALA A 628 3.18 36.81 20.18
N ARG A 629 3.46 37.94 19.52
CA ARG A 629 4.74 38.18 18.85
C ARG A 629 5.92 38.24 19.83
N LYS A 630 5.71 38.72 21.06
CA LYS A 630 6.74 38.79 22.10
C LYS A 630 7.03 37.39 22.69
N ALA A 631 5.98 36.63 23.03
CA ALA A 631 6.10 35.29 23.60
C ALA A 631 6.76 34.30 22.60
N LEU A 632 6.26 34.24 21.36
CA LEU A 632 6.77 33.29 20.35
C LEU A 632 8.20 33.62 19.88
N LYS A 633 8.61 34.89 19.87
CA LYS A 633 9.97 35.31 19.48
C LYS A 633 11.02 34.95 20.54
N ASN A 634 10.66 35.01 21.83
CA ASN A 634 11.52 34.61 22.93
C ASN A 634 11.79 33.09 22.94
N ASN A 635 10.86 32.27 22.46
CA ASN A 635 11.03 30.81 22.37
C ASN A 635 11.97 30.37 21.23
N ILE A 636 11.96 31.09 20.09
CA ILE A 636 12.92 30.85 19.00
C ILE A 636 14.36 31.10 19.47
N SER A 637 14.57 32.09 20.36
CA SER A 637 15.88 32.31 20.99
C SER A 637 16.25 31.26 22.04
N LEU A 638 15.30 30.75 22.83
CA LEU A 638 15.55 29.71 23.85
C LEU A 638 15.91 28.34 23.24
N LEU A 639 15.28 27.96 22.13
CA LEU A 639 15.64 26.75 21.37
C LEU A 639 17.03 26.84 20.73
N SER A 640 17.48 28.05 20.36
CA SER A 640 18.84 28.26 19.82
C SER A 640 19.94 28.21 20.87
N SER A 641 19.60 28.38 22.16
CA SER A 641 20.55 28.33 23.28
C SER A 641 20.62 26.97 24.00
N ALA A 642 19.74 26.01 23.68
CA ALA A 642 19.72 24.68 24.27
C ALA A 642 20.50 23.62 23.46
N THR A 643 21.03 24.00 22.29
CA THR A 643 21.84 23.13 21.42
C THR A 643 23.30 23.62 21.28
N SER A 644 23.86 24.16 22.36
CA SER A 644 25.30 24.51 22.44
C SER A 644 25.98 23.79 23.58
#